data_AF-A0A061IUZ8-F1
#
_entry.id   AF-A0A061IUZ8-F1
#
_cell.length_a   1.000
_cell.length_b   1.000
_cell.length_c   1.000
_cell.angle_alpha   90.00
_cell.angle_beta   90.00
_cell.angle_gamma   90.00
#
_symmetry.space_group_name_H-M   'P 1'
#
loop_
_entity.id
_entity.type
_entity.pdbx_description
1 polymer ?
#
loop_
_entity_poly.entity_id
_entity_poly.type
_entity_poly.pdbx_seq_one_letter_code
_entity_poly.pdbx_strand_id
1 'polypeptide(L)'
;MEPISPRTRVPDDWIHPALKKQLADRGHLGSTHKECIELLEQQHTNMEDATVRRQKLLEEKIRQLEEIDRHRQSMAEEIKEGEKQLVNLRYVHDRLGEQLIMQKTIGKQDFFGFSGVDDLQAFSCVFGVGGINTWGRVMSCFAADDETRYRFFTRYAPLFTTIGDEPMTARRVTEPVFFDEMCLVETEGRRCINPACPYWHRNQLEHVKLGCMELFTRAAMCIKGHSSICDAASVFASFYASIEATTDLVDAVRLQRDLLNCIADFGWAAALLGEEPSSTWGAPLLPPPNLPLQHVASLLRDSKEHTLWGHILQAKSDPVVAATALFRQHTDSLSWRCLMRVAGTTTDRLLWLATRGIALFPTSPFIRLSYLSVLLKSGCAVPDCVEACLSSAQLLSDQAAIATYSHQDTQWCEMTARYIAYMVAMVCVHVAGADPEAAAGLLKEVVELPGRICLLPLALQNLTLFLVVLRQTKRLEGVEVLPLASISDVAFTLGECFPHRSQEECGRLLSRQLSLLNLCASEGMDTTLTEYMRSHVHLSLIHAFSADTQLVDKILIMSPVHSALGLTEIWVEYLRFVGRRDGAEPLISLVHTLLASCHSPLLVVRLVRFLQLHDESVETVIDIFLEKFATQRGISLENVPQLAMGHSPGIPAEEWIPFIILYSLRLRLQERLELLLGVPLDLFCEMVELVVLLWLETLQVALLLRDDNVFRHCTRQGLLLLREPFLHQFSAVDWGFDDMVSYAHLATLMVYRAVPIFLGTAHELTAHYRGIVLEVGAELHVVHPFLLSAE
;
A
#
# COMPACT_ATOMS: atom_id res chain seq x y z
N MET A 1 -78.31 -100.84 -11.17
CA MET A 1 -78.28 -100.14 -9.88
C MET A 1 -76.86 -99.67 -9.64
N GLU A 2 -76.74 -98.42 -9.21
CA GLU A 2 -75.56 -97.53 -9.30
C GLU A 2 -74.29 -98.05 -8.59
N PRO A 3 -73.09 -97.62 -9.02
CA PRO A 3 -71.88 -97.73 -8.24
C PRO A 3 -71.73 -96.52 -7.31
N ILE A 4 -71.45 -96.77 -6.03
CA ILE A 4 -70.93 -95.76 -5.10
C ILE A 4 -69.52 -96.17 -4.69
N SER A 5 -68.59 -95.20 -4.79
CA SER A 5 -67.12 -95.32 -4.70
C SER A 5 -66.58 -95.55 -3.27
N PRO A 6 -65.24 -95.71 -3.16
CA PRO A 6 -64.47 -94.89 -2.24
C PRO A 6 -63.51 -93.95 -2.98
N ARG A 7 -63.62 -92.67 -2.62
CA ARG A 7 -62.67 -91.58 -2.85
C ARG A 7 -61.34 -91.90 -2.13
N THR A 8 -60.25 -92.03 -2.89
CA THR A 8 -58.85 -91.63 -2.55
C THR A 8 -57.89 -92.19 -3.60
N ARG A 9 -57.71 -91.49 -4.72
CA ARG A 9 -56.47 -91.61 -5.53
C ARG A 9 -55.95 -90.22 -5.80
N VAL A 10 -54.78 -89.92 -5.23
CA VAL A 10 -54.03 -88.68 -5.49
C VAL A 10 -53.43 -88.80 -6.92
N PRO A 11 -53.50 -87.75 -7.76
CA PRO A 11 -52.89 -87.78 -9.09
C PRO A 11 -51.38 -88.06 -9.05
N ASP A 12 -50.87 -88.87 -9.98
CA ASP A 12 -49.46 -89.31 -10.04
C ASP A 12 -48.44 -88.17 -10.21
N ASP A 13 -48.90 -86.99 -10.59
CA ASP A 13 -48.08 -85.79 -10.85
C ASP A 13 -47.88 -84.96 -9.58
N TRP A 14 -48.65 -85.26 -8.53
CA TRP A 14 -48.56 -84.58 -7.22
C TRP A 14 -47.66 -85.33 -6.23
N ILE A 15 -47.13 -86.49 -6.63
CA ILE A 15 -46.18 -87.27 -5.85
C ILE A 15 -44.76 -86.81 -6.21
N HIS A 16 -44.04 -86.26 -5.22
CA HIS A 16 -42.68 -85.76 -5.41
C HIS A 16 -41.79 -86.82 -6.11
N PRO A 17 -40.95 -86.48 -7.11
CA PRO A 17 -40.22 -87.47 -7.90
C PRO A 17 -39.39 -88.47 -7.08
N ALA A 18 -38.84 -88.03 -5.94
CA ALA A 18 -38.13 -88.89 -5.00
C ALA A 18 -39.04 -89.95 -4.34
N LEU A 19 -40.28 -89.58 -3.98
CA LEU A 19 -41.32 -90.48 -3.47
C LEU A 19 -41.86 -91.40 -4.57
N LYS A 20 -41.96 -90.92 -5.81
CA LYS A 20 -42.39 -91.70 -6.97
C LYS A 20 -41.40 -92.84 -7.29
N LYS A 21 -40.10 -92.58 -7.13
CA LYS A 21 -39.04 -93.59 -7.26
C LYS A 21 -39.08 -94.63 -6.14
N GLN A 22 -39.30 -94.21 -4.89
CA GLN A 22 -39.41 -95.13 -3.75
C GLN A 22 -40.69 -95.99 -3.77
N LEU A 23 -41.80 -95.46 -4.29
CA LEU A 23 -43.05 -96.22 -4.47
C LEU A 23 -42.93 -97.28 -5.58
N ALA A 24 -42.15 -97.02 -6.63
CA ALA A 24 -41.83 -98.01 -7.66
C ALA A 24 -41.01 -99.17 -7.09
N ASP A 25 -40.04 -98.88 -6.21
CA ASP A 25 -39.22 -99.91 -5.53
C ASP A 25 -40.06 -100.78 -4.57
N ARG A 26 -41.14 -100.25 -3.96
CA ARG A 26 -42.09 -101.02 -3.12
C ARG A 26 -43.03 -101.91 -3.93
N GLY A 27 -43.23 -101.62 -5.22
CA GLY A 27 -44.14 -102.36 -6.09
C GLY A 27 -43.63 -103.74 -6.53
N HIS A 28 -42.42 -104.16 -6.13
CA HIS A 28 -41.76 -105.37 -6.66
C HIS A 28 -41.44 -106.45 -5.62
N LEU A 29 -42.01 -106.40 -4.41
CA LEU A 29 -41.73 -107.40 -3.37
C LEU A 29 -43.03 -107.94 -2.75
N GLY A 30 -43.28 -109.24 -2.92
CA GLY A 30 -44.20 -109.99 -2.08
C GLY A 30 -43.47 -110.45 -0.83
N SER A 31 -43.45 -109.65 0.24
CA SER A 31 -42.84 -110.08 1.50
C SER A 31 -43.47 -109.45 2.75
N THR A 32 -43.24 -110.09 3.89
CA THR A 32 -43.93 -109.90 5.18
C THR A 32 -43.74 -108.52 5.83
N HIS A 33 -44.73 -108.07 6.63
CA HIS A 33 -44.81 -106.73 7.25
C HIS A 33 -43.52 -106.22 7.93
N LYS A 34 -42.69 -107.11 8.48
CA LYS A 34 -41.45 -106.76 9.19
C LYS A 34 -40.35 -106.23 8.26
N GLU A 35 -40.17 -106.83 7.08
CA GLU A 35 -39.18 -106.40 6.09
C GLU A 35 -39.55 -105.04 5.47
N CYS A 36 -40.85 -104.75 5.38
CA CYS A 36 -41.32 -103.45 4.90
C CYS A 36 -40.99 -102.31 5.85
N ILE A 37 -40.94 -102.56 7.18
CA ILE A 37 -40.56 -101.56 8.18
C ILE A 37 -39.04 -101.31 8.16
N GLU A 38 -38.23 -102.36 8.08
CA GLU A 38 -36.76 -102.21 7.99
C GLU A 38 -36.34 -101.44 6.72
N LEU A 39 -37.00 -101.71 5.58
CA LEU A 39 -36.76 -100.97 4.34
C LEU A 39 -37.15 -99.49 4.48
N LEU A 40 -38.24 -99.19 5.20
CA LEU A 40 -38.70 -97.83 5.47
C LEU A 40 -37.73 -97.05 6.36
N GLU A 41 -37.21 -97.68 7.41
CA GLU A 41 -36.22 -97.09 8.32
C GLU A 41 -34.89 -96.83 7.59
N GLN A 42 -34.47 -97.76 6.74
CA GLN A 42 -33.27 -97.60 5.91
C GLN A 42 -33.45 -96.49 4.85
N GLN A 43 -34.65 -96.37 4.26
CA GLN A 43 -34.97 -95.28 3.34
C GLN A 43 -35.01 -93.92 4.04
N HIS A 44 -35.51 -93.87 5.28
CA HIS A 44 -35.55 -92.64 6.09
C HIS A 44 -34.14 -92.15 6.42
N THR A 45 -33.30 -93.03 6.97
CA THR A 45 -31.90 -92.71 7.32
C THR A 45 -31.09 -92.28 6.08
N ASN A 46 -31.25 -92.95 4.94
CA ASN A 46 -30.58 -92.55 3.70
C ASN A 46 -31.00 -91.15 3.21
N MET A 47 -32.26 -90.77 3.43
CA MET A 47 -32.78 -89.44 3.06
C MET A 47 -32.32 -88.36 4.04
N GLU A 48 -32.29 -88.64 5.34
CA GLU A 48 -31.71 -87.74 6.33
C GLU A 48 -30.22 -87.47 6.01
N ASP A 49 -29.45 -88.51 5.73
CA ASP A 49 -28.04 -88.39 5.35
C ASP A 49 -27.83 -87.61 4.04
N ALA A 50 -28.73 -87.76 3.08
CA ALA A 50 -28.68 -87.00 1.83
C ALA A 50 -29.01 -85.52 2.05
N THR A 51 -29.94 -85.23 2.96
CA THR A 51 -30.36 -83.86 3.30
C THR A 51 -29.26 -83.13 4.04
N VAL A 52 -28.65 -83.76 5.06
CA VAL A 52 -27.51 -83.21 5.80
C VAL A 52 -26.31 -82.95 4.87
N ARG A 53 -26.01 -83.85 3.94
CA ARG A 53 -24.94 -83.65 2.95
C ARG A 53 -25.21 -82.47 2.03
N ARG A 54 -26.46 -82.30 1.56
CA ARG A 54 -26.85 -81.17 0.71
C ARG A 54 -26.81 -79.84 1.47
N GLN A 55 -27.24 -79.84 2.72
CA GLN A 55 -27.21 -78.65 3.58
C GLN A 55 -25.78 -78.14 3.79
N LYS A 56 -24.84 -79.04 4.13
CA LYS A 56 -23.41 -78.69 4.27
C LYS A 56 -22.80 -78.15 2.97
N LEU A 57 -23.19 -78.71 1.82
CA LEU A 57 -22.71 -78.24 0.52
C LEU A 57 -23.24 -76.84 0.18
N LEU A 58 -24.46 -76.53 0.62
CA LEU A 58 -25.11 -75.24 0.40
C LEU A 58 -24.52 -74.15 1.31
N GLU A 59 -24.25 -74.48 2.57
CA GLU A 59 -23.53 -73.61 3.51
C GLU A 59 -22.12 -73.27 3.00
N GLU A 60 -21.38 -74.25 2.47
CA GLU A 60 -20.06 -73.99 1.87
C GLU A 60 -20.15 -73.10 0.62
N LYS A 61 -21.21 -73.24 -0.18
CA LYS A 61 -21.43 -72.39 -1.36
C LYS A 61 -21.83 -70.96 -1.00
N ILE A 62 -22.62 -70.77 0.06
CA ILE A 62 -22.95 -69.44 0.60
C ILE A 62 -21.68 -68.75 1.08
N ARG A 63 -20.82 -69.46 1.84
CA ARG A 63 -19.55 -68.93 2.33
C ARG A 63 -18.62 -68.47 1.20
N GLN A 64 -18.53 -69.25 0.13
CA GLN A 64 -17.75 -68.88 -1.08
C GLN A 64 -18.29 -67.61 -1.76
N LEU A 65 -19.60 -67.39 -1.70
CA LEU A 65 -20.25 -66.22 -2.31
C LEU A 65 -19.96 -64.93 -1.52
N GLU A 66 -19.99 -65.01 -0.18
CA GLU A 66 -19.64 -63.90 0.71
C GLU A 66 -18.15 -63.51 0.62
N GLU A 67 -17.27 -64.46 0.31
CA GLU A 67 -15.85 -64.19 0.08
C GLU A 67 -15.61 -63.43 -1.24
N ILE A 68 -16.34 -63.79 -2.29
CA ILE A 68 -16.30 -63.09 -3.59
C ILE A 68 -16.84 -61.67 -3.46
N ASP A 69 -17.93 -61.46 -2.73
CA ASP A 69 -18.52 -60.13 -2.54
C ASP A 69 -17.60 -59.18 -1.76
N ARG A 70 -16.88 -59.68 -0.74
CA ARG A 70 -15.84 -58.90 -0.06
C ARG A 70 -14.68 -58.52 -0.98
N HIS A 71 -14.27 -59.44 -1.86
CA HIS A 71 -13.21 -59.17 -2.83
C HIS A 71 -13.63 -58.12 -3.87
N ARG A 72 -14.90 -58.15 -4.30
CA ARG A 72 -15.49 -57.14 -5.18
C ARG A 72 -15.52 -55.74 -4.53
N GLN A 73 -15.86 -55.64 -3.25
CA GLN A 73 -15.86 -54.36 -2.52
C GLN A 73 -14.44 -53.77 -2.43
N SER A 74 -13.44 -54.60 -2.10
CA SER A 74 -12.02 -54.18 -2.06
C SER A 74 -11.55 -53.62 -3.42
N MET A 75 -11.87 -54.31 -4.53
CA MET A 75 -11.49 -53.81 -5.86
C MET A 75 -12.20 -52.51 -6.23
N ALA A 76 -13.42 -52.28 -5.77
CA ALA A 76 -14.14 -51.03 -6.04
C ALA A 76 -13.49 -49.81 -5.33
N GLU A 77 -12.96 -50.01 -4.11
CA GLU A 77 -12.21 -48.98 -3.39
C GLU A 77 -10.86 -48.69 -4.06
N GLU A 78 -10.15 -49.72 -4.51
CA GLU A 78 -8.90 -49.57 -5.28
C GLU A 78 -9.11 -48.81 -6.60
N ILE A 79 -10.20 -49.09 -7.32
CA ILE A 79 -10.55 -48.35 -8.55
C ILE A 79 -10.80 -46.88 -8.24
N LYS A 80 -11.55 -46.57 -7.17
CA LYS A 80 -11.86 -45.20 -6.78
C LYS A 80 -10.60 -44.41 -6.39
N GLU A 81 -9.67 -45.05 -5.69
CA GLU A 81 -8.37 -44.47 -5.37
C GLU A 81 -7.52 -44.27 -6.64
N GLY A 82 -7.52 -45.23 -7.55
CA GLY A 82 -6.85 -45.13 -8.86
C GLY A 82 -7.41 -44.01 -9.74
N GLU A 83 -8.73 -43.79 -9.76
CA GLU A 83 -9.37 -42.68 -10.48
C GLU A 83 -8.97 -41.32 -9.89
N LYS A 84 -8.92 -41.21 -8.56
CA LYS A 84 -8.45 -39.99 -7.87
C LYS A 84 -6.99 -39.67 -8.22
N GLN A 85 -6.12 -40.69 -8.23
CA GLN A 85 -4.72 -40.53 -8.64
C GLN A 85 -4.60 -40.13 -10.12
N LEU A 86 -5.42 -40.69 -11.01
CA LEU A 86 -5.43 -40.34 -12.43
C LEU A 86 -5.82 -38.88 -12.68
N VAL A 87 -6.83 -38.37 -11.97
CA VAL A 87 -7.25 -36.96 -12.06
C VAL A 87 -6.12 -36.01 -11.63
N ASN A 88 -5.44 -36.33 -10.51
CA ASN A 88 -4.29 -35.55 -10.05
C ASN A 88 -3.14 -35.59 -11.07
N LEU A 89 -2.83 -36.77 -11.63
CA LEU A 89 -1.77 -36.90 -12.64
C LEU A 89 -2.08 -36.14 -13.93
N ARG A 90 -3.34 -36.12 -14.39
CA ARG A 90 -3.77 -35.32 -15.55
C ARG A 90 -3.64 -33.83 -15.27
N TYR A 91 -4.07 -33.39 -14.09
CA TYR A 91 -3.90 -31.99 -13.66
C TYR A 91 -2.43 -31.56 -13.70
N VAL A 92 -1.52 -32.36 -13.13
CA VAL A 92 -0.07 -32.08 -13.16
C VAL A 92 0.49 -32.10 -14.60
N HIS A 93 0.06 -33.06 -15.42
CA HIS A 93 0.49 -33.17 -16.82
C HIS A 93 0.13 -31.93 -17.64
N ASP A 94 -1.10 -31.43 -17.52
CA ASP A 94 -1.57 -30.27 -18.28
C ASP A 94 -0.82 -28.99 -17.84
N ARG A 95 -0.56 -28.84 -16.54
CA ARG A 95 0.27 -27.75 -15.97
C ARG A 95 1.71 -27.75 -16.49
N LEU A 96 2.33 -28.93 -16.55
CA LEU A 96 3.66 -29.11 -17.14
C LEU A 96 3.68 -28.71 -18.62
N GLY A 97 2.60 -29.00 -19.36
CA GLY A 97 2.44 -28.60 -20.76
C GLY A 97 2.44 -27.08 -20.95
N GLU A 98 1.63 -26.37 -20.16
CA GLU A 98 1.54 -24.89 -20.20
C GLU A 98 2.89 -24.23 -19.89
N GLN A 99 3.61 -24.74 -18.89
CA GLN A 99 4.93 -24.27 -18.48
C GLN A 99 5.99 -24.44 -19.59
N LEU A 100 5.96 -25.58 -20.27
CA LEU A 100 6.91 -25.91 -21.33
C LEU A 100 6.68 -25.04 -22.58
N ILE A 101 5.43 -24.63 -22.83
CA ILE A 101 5.10 -23.62 -23.83
C ILE A 101 5.67 -22.27 -23.39
N MET A 102 5.28 -21.79 -22.20
CA MET A 102 5.70 -20.52 -21.61
C MET A 102 7.22 -20.31 -21.72
N GLN A 103 8.02 -21.24 -21.17
CA GLN A 103 9.48 -21.13 -21.14
C GLN A 103 10.15 -21.22 -22.51
N LYS A 104 9.59 -21.98 -23.46
CA LYS A 104 10.10 -22.03 -24.84
C LYS A 104 9.86 -20.72 -25.60
N THR A 105 8.79 -20.00 -25.28
CA THR A 105 8.49 -18.69 -25.86
C THR A 105 9.29 -17.54 -25.24
N ILE A 106 9.58 -17.59 -23.94
CA ILE A 106 10.27 -16.51 -23.22
C ILE A 106 11.72 -16.34 -23.65
N GLY A 107 12.44 -17.42 -23.96
CA GLY A 107 13.87 -17.38 -24.36
C GLY A 107 14.17 -16.61 -25.67
N LYS A 108 13.17 -16.03 -26.33
CA LYS A 108 13.31 -15.20 -27.54
C LYS A 108 12.84 -13.76 -27.37
N GLN A 109 12.37 -13.35 -26.19
CA GLN A 109 11.94 -11.96 -25.96
C GLN A 109 13.10 -11.14 -25.41
N ASP A 110 13.51 -10.13 -26.17
CA ASP A 110 14.33 -9.05 -25.65
C ASP A 110 13.49 -8.28 -24.62
N PHE A 111 13.87 -8.36 -23.35
CA PHE A 111 13.26 -7.58 -22.29
C PHE A 111 13.64 -6.11 -22.46
N PHE A 112 12.70 -5.30 -22.96
CA PHE A 112 12.76 -3.85 -22.82
C PHE A 112 12.33 -3.52 -21.40
N GLY A 113 13.26 -3.66 -20.47
CA GLY A 113 12.94 -3.62 -19.05
C GLY A 113 12.36 -2.31 -18.55
N PHE A 114 11.90 -2.35 -17.30
CA PHE A 114 11.95 -1.15 -16.46
C PHE A 114 13.38 -0.62 -16.59
N SER A 115 13.56 0.59 -17.14
CA SER A 115 14.86 1.23 -17.28
C SER A 115 15.70 0.95 -16.04
N GLY A 116 16.93 0.50 -16.25
CA GLY A 116 17.69 -0.32 -15.31
C GLY A 116 17.68 0.18 -13.86
N VAL A 117 17.91 -0.74 -12.94
CA VAL A 117 17.98 -0.45 -11.50
C VAL A 117 18.99 0.67 -11.17
N ASP A 118 19.95 0.95 -12.06
CA ASP A 118 20.85 2.10 -11.99
C ASP A 118 20.22 3.45 -12.41
N ASP A 119 19.25 3.46 -13.33
CA ASP A 119 18.43 4.64 -13.70
C ASP A 119 17.29 4.90 -12.69
N LEU A 120 17.00 3.95 -11.78
CA LEU A 120 16.07 4.13 -10.65
C LEU A 120 16.63 5.01 -9.53
N GLN A 121 17.82 5.60 -9.70
CA GLN A 121 18.30 6.73 -8.89
C GLN A 121 17.49 7.99 -9.24
N ALA A 122 16.17 7.95 -8.96
CA ALA A 122 15.41 9.17 -8.75
C ALA A 122 16.20 10.00 -7.73
N PHE A 123 16.50 11.26 -8.06
CA PHE A 123 17.22 12.22 -7.21
C PHE A 123 16.90 11.98 -5.74
N SER A 124 17.78 11.24 -5.06
CA SER A 124 17.46 10.68 -3.76
C SER A 124 17.80 11.76 -2.75
N CYS A 125 16.78 12.53 -2.37
CA CYS A 125 16.93 13.51 -1.33
C CYS A 125 17.16 12.76 -0.02
N VAL A 126 18.24 13.08 0.68
CA VAL A 126 18.56 12.52 2.02
C VAL A 126 17.44 12.83 3.02
N PHE A 127 16.65 13.87 2.75
CA PHE A 127 15.49 14.23 3.54
C PHE A 127 14.21 13.67 2.92
N GLY A 128 13.38 13.12 3.78
CA GLY A 128 11.97 12.92 3.53
C GLY A 128 11.14 13.93 4.32
N VAL A 129 9.87 14.03 3.97
CA VAL A 129 8.87 14.62 4.85
C VAL A 129 8.31 13.51 5.71
N GLY A 130 8.22 13.75 7.02
CA GLY A 130 7.60 12.81 7.94
C GLY A 130 6.15 12.51 7.52
N GLY A 131 5.77 11.24 7.58
CA GLY A 131 4.39 10.81 7.37
C GLY A 131 4.07 10.07 6.06
N ILE A 132 3.18 9.09 6.22
CA ILE A 132 2.14 8.61 5.30
C ILE A 132 2.49 7.95 3.96
N ASN A 133 3.76 7.99 3.52
CA ASN A 133 4.19 7.28 2.31
C ASN A 133 3.84 5.77 2.30
N THR A 134 3.69 5.14 3.47
CA THR A 134 3.27 3.75 3.61
C THR A 134 1.76 3.55 3.80
N TRP A 135 0.94 4.60 3.99
CA TRP A 135 -0.49 4.43 4.24
C TRP A 135 -1.32 4.22 2.99
N GLY A 136 -0.99 4.92 1.90
CA GLY A 136 -1.61 4.65 0.59
C GLY A 136 -1.35 3.24 0.05
N ARG A 137 -0.40 2.50 0.63
CA ARG A 137 0.06 1.17 0.17
C ARG A 137 -0.63 -0.04 0.81
N VAL A 138 -1.66 0.13 1.64
CA VAL A 138 -2.35 -1.00 2.34
C VAL A 138 -3.86 -0.95 2.13
N MET A 139 -4.29 -0.38 1.01
CA MET A 139 -5.61 0.18 0.88
C MET A 139 -6.15 -0.06 -0.54
N SER A 140 -6.80 -1.20 -0.78
CA SER A 140 -7.56 -1.43 -2.01
C SER A 140 -9.05 -1.29 -1.73
N CYS A 141 -9.76 -0.56 -2.57
CA CYS A 141 -11.22 -0.44 -2.49
C CYS A 141 -11.93 -1.56 -3.25
N PHE A 142 -11.28 -2.11 -4.27
CA PHE A 142 -11.87 -3.12 -5.15
C PHE A 142 -10.93 -4.32 -5.27
N ALA A 143 -11.22 -5.36 -4.50
CA ALA A 143 -10.51 -6.63 -4.53
C ALA A 143 -10.85 -7.45 -5.79
N ALA A 144 -10.01 -8.43 -6.10
CA ALA A 144 -10.29 -9.42 -7.16
C ALA A 144 -11.30 -10.46 -6.69
N ASP A 145 -12.26 -10.80 -7.57
CA ASP A 145 -13.13 -11.94 -7.34
C ASP A 145 -12.38 -13.29 -7.46
N ASP A 146 -12.96 -14.35 -6.91
CA ASP A 146 -12.32 -15.66 -6.84
C ASP A 146 -12.05 -16.28 -8.21
N GLU A 147 -12.86 -15.95 -9.22
CA GLU A 147 -12.67 -16.42 -10.60
C GLU A 147 -11.46 -15.75 -11.25
N THR A 148 -11.30 -14.44 -11.07
CA THR A 148 -10.16 -13.66 -11.54
C THR A 148 -8.89 -14.14 -10.84
N ARG A 149 -8.93 -14.31 -9.51
CA ARG A 149 -7.82 -14.90 -8.74
C ARG A 149 -7.44 -16.28 -9.27
N TYR A 150 -8.42 -17.15 -9.49
CA TYR A 150 -8.22 -18.50 -10.03
C TYR A 150 -7.56 -18.51 -11.40
N ARG A 151 -8.06 -17.71 -12.34
CA ARG A 151 -7.48 -17.59 -13.68
C ARG A 151 -6.05 -17.05 -13.61
N PHE A 152 -5.81 -16.06 -12.76
CA PHE A 152 -4.50 -15.45 -12.57
C PHE A 152 -3.49 -16.46 -12.03
N PHE A 153 -3.82 -17.18 -10.95
CA PHE A 153 -2.94 -18.21 -10.40
C PHE A 153 -2.77 -19.39 -11.35
N THR A 154 -3.81 -19.76 -12.10
CA THR A 154 -3.71 -20.77 -13.14
C THR A 154 -2.68 -20.37 -14.21
N ARG A 155 -2.60 -19.08 -14.57
CA ARG A 155 -1.66 -18.63 -15.59
C ARG A 155 -0.24 -18.41 -15.06
N TYR A 156 -0.11 -17.79 -13.89
CA TYR A 156 1.18 -17.27 -13.39
C TYR A 156 1.74 -18.05 -12.17
N ALA A 157 0.93 -18.93 -11.58
CA ALA A 157 1.32 -19.82 -10.47
C ALA A 157 1.05 -21.31 -10.77
N PRO A 158 1.24 -21.84 -12.00
CA PRO A 158 0.84 -23.21 -12.34
C PRO A 158 1.58 -24.29 -11.53
N LEU A 159 2.70 -23.91 -10.91
CA LEU A 159 3.57 -24.77 -10.11
C LEU A 159 3.31 -24.66 -8.62
N PHE A 160 2.34 -23.87 -8.20
CA PHE A 160 2.04 -23.67 -6.79
C PHE A 160 0.69 -24.29 -6.45
N THR A 161 0.60 -24.78 -5.22
CA THR A 161 -0.65 -25.18 -4.62
C THR A 161 -1.48 -23.93 -4.35
N THR A 162 -2.78 -24.06 -4.58
CA THR A 162 -3.76 -23.02 -4.25
C THR A 162 -4.68 -23.55 -3.16
N ILE A 163 -4.78 -22.87 -2.04
CA ILE A 163 -5.72 -23.19 -0.95
C ILE A 163 -6.95 -22.29 -1.10
N GLY A 164 -8.16 -22.83 -0.88
CA GLY A 164 -9.42 -22.06 -0.92
C GLY A 164 -10.66 -22.85 -1.36
N ASP A 165 -10.79 -24.12 -0.96
CA ASP A 165 -12.00 -24.92 -1.25
C ASP A 165 -13.13 -24.70 -0.23
N GLU A 166 -12.86 -23.97 0.86
CA GLU A 166 -13.88 -23.55 1.81
C GLU A 166 -14.54 -22.24 1.36
N PRO A 167 -15.88 -22.12 1.39
CA PRO A 167 -16.63 -20.99 0.82
C PRO A 167 -16.40 -19.62 1.49
N MET A 168 -15.43 -19.51 2.40
CA MET A 168 -15.12 -18.32 3.20
C MET A 168 -13.63 -17.91 3.12
N THR A 169 -12.77 -18.69 2.46
CA THR A 169 -11.34 -18.35 2.36
C THR A 169 -10.97 -17.92 0.94
N ALA A 170 -10.43 -16.72 0.82
CA ALA A 170 -9.87 -16.21 -0.43
C ALA A 170 -8.82 -17.18 -0.99
N ARG A 171 -8.92 -17.54 -2.27
CA ARG A 171 -7.92 -18.40 -2.92
C ARG A 171 -6.53 -17.77 -2.81
N ARG A 172 -5.54 -18.53 -2.32
CA ARG A 172 -4.15 -18.08 -2.17
C ARG A 172 -3.15 -19.11 -2.66
N VAL A 173 -2.03 -18.62 -3.15
CA VAL A 173 -0.87 -19.42 -3.56
C VAL A 173 -0.04 -19.75 -2.33
N THR A 174 0.24 -21.03 -2.09
CA THR A 174 1.05 -21.49 -0.95
C THR A 174 2.34 -22.15 -1.42
N GLU A 175 2.48 -23.47 -1.29
CA GLU A 175 3.74 -24.17 -1.54
C GLU A 175 3.85 -24.63 -3.00
N PRO A 176 5.05 -24.62 -3.58
CA PRO A 176 5.28 -25.15 -4.93
C PRO A 176 5.04 -26.68 -4.98
N VAL A 177 4.21 -27.13 -5.93
CA VAL A 177 3.85 -28.54 -6.21
C VAL A 177 5.08 -29.40 -6.57
N PHE A 178 6.15 -28.78 -7.07
CA PHE A 178 7.29 -29.49 -7.65
C PHE A 178 8.37 -29.93 -6.65
N PHE A 179 8.46 -29.33 -5.46
CA PHE A 179 9.58 -29.64 -4.55
C PHE A 179 9.42 -30.97 -3.81
N ASP A 180 8.27 -31.62 -3.93
CA ASP A 180 8.00 -32.95 -3.35
C ASP A 180 8.31 -34.12 -4.31
N GLU A 181 8.75 -33.87 -5.55
CA GLU A 181 9.17 -34.97 -6.43
C GLU A 181 10.53 -35.54 -5.97
N MET A 182 10.60 -36.86 -5.74
CA MET A 182 11.80 -37.57 -5.23
C MET A 182 13.09 -37.38 -6.05
N CYS A 183 13.00 -36.84 -7.27
CA CYS A 183 14.15 -36.49 -8.10
C CYS A 183 14.79 -35.14 -7.75
N LEU A 184 14.03 -34.21 -7.13
CA LEU A 184 14.44 -32.85 -6.78
C LEU A 184 15.00 -32.74 -5.35
N VAL A 185 14.61 -33.66 -4.47
CA VAL A 185 15.28 -33.90 -3.19
C VAL A 185 16.56 -34.68 -3.51
N GLU A 186 17.74 -34.13 -3.21
CA GLU A 186 19.01 -34.85 -3.33
C GLU A 186 18.96 -36.15 -2.52
N THR A 187 18.56 -37.24 -3.17
CA THR A 187 18.69 -38.59 -2.64
C THR A 187 19.93 -39.19 -3.27
N GLU A 188 20.94 -39.41 -2.43
CA GLU A 188 22.20 -40.05 -2.76
C GLU A 188 21.99 -41.26 -3.69
N GLY A 189 22.30 -41.09 -4.98
CA GLY A 189 22.64 -42.20 -5.88
C GLY A 189 21.59 -42.74 -6.85
N ARG A 190 20.39 -42.17 -7.01
CA ARG A 190 19.47 -42.57 -8.10
C ARG A 190 19.31 -41.47 -9.16
N ARG A 191 19.68 -41.79 -10.42
CA ARG A 191 19.51 -40.87 -11.56
C ARG A 191 18.03 -40.72 -11.91
N CYS A 192 17.54 -39.47 -12.02
CA CYS A 192 16.18 -39.19 -12.51
C CYS A 192 15.97 -39.80 -13.90
N ILE A 193 14.84 -40.49 -14.10
CA ILE A 193 14.50 -41.23 -15.33
C ILE A 193 13.65 -40.36 -16.28
N ASN A 194 13.16 -39.21 -15.82
CA ASN A 194 12.38 -38.27 -16.63
C ASN A 194 13.31 -37.52 -17.61
N PRO A 195 13.09 -37.58 -18.94
CA PRO A 195 13.93 -36.88 -19.91
C PRO A 195 13.86 -35.34 -19.81
N ALA A 196 12.85 -34.77 -19.13
CA ALA A 196 12.75 -33.34 -18.84
C ALA A 196 13.48 -32.92 -17.54
N CYS A 197 13.74 -33.86 -16.62
CA CYS A 197 14.45 -33.61 -15.35
C CYS A 197 15.80 -32.88 -15.55
N PRO A 198 16.68 -33.24 -16.51
CA PRO A 198 17.98 -32.59 -16.66
C PRO A 198 17.90 -31.09 -16.99
N TYR A 199 16.81 -30.65 -17.61
CA TYR A 199 16.54 -29.24 -17.86
C TYR A 199 16.09 -28.55 -16.56
N TRP A 200 15.15 -29.16 -15.82
CA TRP A 200 14.68 -28.62 -14.54
C TRP A 200 15.71 -28.63 -13.41
N HIS A 201 16.59 -29.63 -13.33
CA HIS A 201 17.68 -29.71 -12.35
C HIS A 201 18.83 -28.74 -12.64
N ARG A 202 18.92 -28.22 -13.86
CA ARG A 202 20.01 -27.32 -14.25
C ARG A 202 19.51 -25.87 -14.14
N ASN A 203 20.12 -25.09 -13.25
CA ASN A 203 19.82 -23.67 -13.04
C ASN A 203 18.36 -23.38 -12.63
N GLN A 204 17.85 -24.11 -11.62
CA GLN A 204 16.49 -23.90 -11.05
C GLN A 204 16.20 -22.45 -10.67
N LEU A 205 17.19 -21.78 -10.06
CA LEU A 205 17.09 -20.37 -9.68
C LEU A 205 16.83 -19.48 -10.91
N GLU A 206 17.57 -19.68 -11.99
CA GLU A 206 17.37 -18.93 -13.24
C GLU A 206 15.98 -19.19 -13.84
N HIS A 207 15.46 -20.42 -13.74
CA HIS A 207 14.11 -20.72 -14.22
C HIS A 207 13.01 -20.05 -13.39
N VAL A 208 13.18 -19.93 -12.08
CA VAL A 208 12.25 -19.17 -11.21
C VAL A 208 12.29 -17.68 -11.57
N LYS A 209 13.50 -17.11 -11.72
CA LYS A 209 13.68 -15.72 -12.16
C LYS A 209 13.02 -15.48 -13.51
N LEU A 210 13.27 -16.34 -14.49
CA LEU A 210 12.65 -16.29 -15.82
C LEU A 210 11.11 -16.39 -15.78
N GLY A 211 10.55 -17.20 -14.87
CA GLY A 211 9.10 -17.28 -14.67
C GLY A 211 8.50 -15.95 -14.23
N CYS A 212 9.20 -15.21 -13.37
CA CYS A 212 8.78 -13.89 -12.91
C CYS A 212 8.93 -12.81 -13.99
N MET A 213 9.90 -12.97 -14.90
CA MET A 213 10.14 -12.01 -15.99
C MET A 213 8.93 -11.81 -16.89
N GLU A 214 8.13 -12.83 -17.17
CA GLU A 214 6.91 -12.65 -17.97
C GLU A 214 5.92 -11.72 -17.25
N LEU A 215 5.75 -11.92 -15.95
CA LEU A 215 4.86 -11.09 -15.12
C LEU A 215 5.35 -9.64 -15.06
N PHE A 216 6.66 -9.43 -14.89
CA PHE A 216 7.26 -8.10 -14.91
C PHE A 216 7.14 -7.43 -16.28
N THR A 217 7.31 -8.18 -17.37
CA THR A 217 7.11 -7.68 -18.74
C THR A 217 5.67 -7.26 -18.96
N ARG A 218 4.71 -8.05 -18.46
CA ARG A 218 3.27 -7.72 -18.51
C ARG A 218 2.96 -6.48 -17.68
N ALA A 219 3.46 -6.39 -16.46
CA ALA A 219 3.29 -5.23 -15.60
C ALA A 219 3.91 -3.96 -16.22
N ALA A 220 5.09 -4.07 -16.86
CA ALA A 220 5.73 -2.95 -17.56
C ALA A 220 4.86 -2.41 -18.71
N MET A 221 4.10 -3.27 -19.40
CA MET A 221 3.16 -2.81 -20.43
C MET A 221 1.92 -2.09 -19.84
N CYS A 222 1.51 -2.47 -18.63
CA CYS A 222 0.42 -1.82 -17.90
C CYS A 222 0.84 -0.44 -17.32
N ILE A 223 2.13 -0.26 -17.02
CA ILE A 223 2.70 0.95 -16.43
C ILE A 223 3.21 1.85 -17.55
N LYS A 224 2.67 3.07 -17.65
CA LYS A 224 3.20 4.09 -18.55
C LYS A 224 3.76 5.25 -17.73
N GLY A 225 5.07 5.42 -17.69
CA GLY A 225 5.75 6.54 -17.01
C GLY A 225 6.79 6.12 -15.98
N HIS A 226 7.36 7.10 -15.28
CA HIS A 226 8.43 6.90 -14.30
C HIS A 226 7.91 6.21 -13.02
N SER A 227 8.71 5.34 -12.40
CA SER A 227 8.32 4.63 -11.16
C SER A 227 8.07 5.57 -9.97
N SER A 228 8.64 6.77 -10.00
CA SER A 228 8.47 7.80 -8.97
C SER A 228 7.07 8.44 -8.93
N ILE A 229 6.27 8.29 -10.00
CA ILE A 229 4.91 8.87 -10.11
C ILE A 229 3.79 7.83 -10.02
N CYS A 230 4.12 6.56 -9.77
CA CYS A 230 3.15 5.47 -9.68
C CYS A 230 3.55 4.46 -8.60
N ASP A 231 2.76 4.32 -7.54
CA ASP A 231 3.13 3.39 -6.46
C ASP A 231 2.99 1.92 -6.86
N ALA A 232 2.06 1.57 -7.76
CA ALA A 232 2.01 0.22 -8.33
C ALA A 232 3.34 -0.11 -9.05
N ALA A 233 3.87 0.82 -9.84
CA ALA A 233 5.15 0.67 -10.50
C ALA A 233 6.31 0.53 -9.52
N SER A 234 6.30 1.31 -8.43
CA SER A 234 7.27 1.19 -7.35
C SER A 234 7.24 -0.19 -6.67
N VAL A 235 6.04 -0.79 -6.48
CA VAL A 235 5.89 -2.15 -5.94
C VAL A 235 6.48 -3.20 -6.90
N PHE A 236 6.14 -3.14 -8.19
CA PHE A 236 6.70 -4.07 -9.19
C PHE A 236 8.22 -3.94 -9.34
N ALA A 237 8.75 -2.72 -9.39
CA ALA A 237 10.20 -2.48 -9.46
C ALA A 237 10.93 -3.04 -8.23
N SER A 238 10.32 -2.90 -7.03
CA SER A 238 10.83 -3.48 -5.79
C SER A 238 10.89 -5.01 -5.87
N PHE A 239 9.83 -5.67 -6.32
CA PHE A 239 9.83 -7.14 -6.47
C PHE A 239 10.82 -7.61 -7.54
N TYR A 240 10.95 -6.88 -8.65
CA TYR A 240 11.92 -7.18 -9.69
C TYR A 240 13.35 -7.18 -9.13
N ALA A 241 13.73 -6.10 -8.43
CA ALA A 241 15.05 -5.99 -7.82
C ALA A 241 15.31 -7.11 -6.78
N SER A 242 14.31 -7.45 -5.95
CA SER A 242 14.44 -8.56 -4.98
C SER A 242 14.68 -9.91 -5.68
N ILE A 243 13.91 -10.22 -6.72
CA ILE A 243 14.02 -11.50 -7.44
C ILE A 243 15.35 -11.58 -8.20
N GLU A 244 15.79 -10.49 -8.82
CA GLU A 244 17.08 -10.42 -9.52
C GLU A 244 18.26 -10.63 -8.56
N ALA A 245 18.26 -9.96 -7.41
CA ALA A 245 19.32 -10.00 -6.41
C ALA A 245 19.43 -11.34 -5.66
N THR A 246 18.39 -12.17 -5.72
CA THR A 246 18.34 -13.42 -4.95
C THR A 246 19.32 -14.47 -5.50
N THR A 247 20.10 -15.09 -4.59
CA THR A 247 21.06 -16.16 -4.91
C THR A 247 20.60 -17.55 -4.45
N ASP A 248 19.51 -17.62 -3.69
CA ASP A 248 18.95 -18.84 -3.12
C ASP A 248 17.60 -19.22 -3.76
N LEU A 249 17.40 -20.51 -4.02
CA LEU A 249 16.20 -20.98 -4.70
C LEU A 249 14.95 -20.87 -3.83
N VAL A 250 15.05 -21.18 -2.54
CA VAL A 250 13.92 -21.14 -1.60
C VAL A 250 13.44 -19.70 -1.44
N ASP A 251 14.38 -18.77 -1.29
CA ASP A 251 14.07 -17.34 -1.22
C ASP A 251 13.42 -16.83 -2.52
N ALA A 252 13.88 -17.29 -3.70
CA ALA A 252 13.33 -16.85 -4.98
C ALA A 252 11.89 -17.35 -5.18
N VAL A 253 11.62 -18.61 -4.82
CA VAL A 253 10.26 -19.19 -4.88
C VAL A 253 9.33 -18.49 -3.90
N ARG A 254 9.81 -18.18 -2.69
CA ARG A 254 9.05 -17.40 -1.70
C ARG A 254 8.70 -16.01 -2.24
N LEU A 255 9.67 -15.29 -2.79
CA LEU A 255 9.44 -13.96 -3.38
C LEU A 255 8.45 -14.01 -4.56
N GLN A 256 8.51 -15.06 -5.38
CA GLN A 256 7.54 -15.27 -6.47
C GLN A 256 6.12 -15.48 -5.91
N ARG A 257 5.95 -16.35 -4.90
CA ARG A 257 4.67 -16.56 -4.22
C ARG A 257 4.12 -15.26 -3.66
N ASP A 258 4.95 -14.49 -2.97
CA ASP A 258 4.55 -13.23 -2.33
C ASP A 258 4.13 -12.18 -3.36
N LEU A 259 4.85 -12.08 -4.48
CA LEU A 259 4.50 -11.23 -5.60
C LEU A 259 3.11 -11.59 -6.15
N LEU A 260 2.84 -12.89 -6.37
CA LEU A 260 1.56 -13.37 -6.90
C LEU A 260 0.39 -13.07 -5.95
N ASN A 261 0.55 -13.36 -4.65
CA ASN A 261 -0.48 -13.08 -3.65
C ASN A 261 -0.70 -11.57 -3.49
N CYS A 262 0.37 -10.76 -3.48
CA CYS A 262 0.29 -9.30 -3.42
C CYS A 262 -0.52 -8.71 -4.59
N ILE A 263 -0.28 -9.17 -5.82
CA ILE A 263 -1.04 -8.75 -7.00
C ILE A 263 -2.53 -9.11 -6.87
N ALA A 264 -2.83 -10.30 -6.33
CA ALA A 264 -4.19 -10.75 -6.12
C ALA A 264 -4.91 -9.95 -5.01
N ASP A 265 -4.24 -9.69 -3.90
CA ASP A 265 -4.76 -8.93 -2.76
C ASP A 265 -5.04 -7.47 -3.16
N PHE A 266 -4.17 -6.84 -3.96
CA PHE A 266 -4.44 -5.50 -4.50
C PHE A 266 -5.45 -5.48 -5.63
N GLY A 267 -5.89 -6.62 -6.18
CA GLY A 267 -6.84 -6.67 -7.29
C GLY A 267 -6.24 -6.44 -8.67
N TRP A 268 -4.91 -6.34 -8.78
CA TRP A 268 -4.20 -6.10 -10.05
C TRP A 268 -4.17 -7.33 -10.96
N ALA A 269 -4.55 -8.50 -10.46
CA ALA A 269 -4.74 -9.72 -11.25
C ALA A 269 -5.61 -9.49 -12.49
N ALA A 270 -6.67 -8.67 -12.37
CA ALA A 270 -7.55 -8.31 -13.48
C ALA A 270 -6.80 -7.58 -14.60
N ALA A 271 -5.92 -6.64 -14.25
CA ALA A 271 -5.12 -5.87 -15.22
C ALA A 271 -4.13 -6.76 -15.97
N LEU A 272 -3.48 -7.70 -15.27
CA LEU A 272 -2.44 -8.56 -15.84
C LEU A 272 -2.98 -9.73 -16.67
N LEU A 273 -4.24 -10.13 -16.44
CA LEU A 273 -4.92 -11.16 -17.21
C LEU A 273 -5.39 -10.68 -18.60
N GLY A 274 -5.47 -9.37 -18.83
CA GLY A 274 -5.95 -8.78 -20.08
C GLY A 274 -5.24 -9.35 -21.32
N GLU A 275 -6.01 -9.69 -22.34
CA GLU A 275 -5.48 -10.28 -23.59
C GLU A 275 -4.77 -9.24 -24.47
N GLU A 276 -5.21 -7.97 -24.42
CA GLU A 276 -4.62 -6.87 -25.19
C GLU A 276 -3.62 -6.05 -24.36
N PRO A 277 -2.42 -5.76 -24.90
CA PRO A 277 -1.46 -4.86 -24.27
C PRO A 277 -1.97 -3.42 -24.34
N SER A 278 -2.66 -2.97 -23.28
CA SER A 278 -3.11 -1.59 -23.12
C SER A 278 -2.52 -0.98 -21.85
N SER A 279 -2.23 0.32 -21.89
CA SER A 279 -1.69 1.05 -20.73
C SER A 279 -2.81 1.29 -19.70
N THR A 280 -3.06 0.29 -18.86
CA THR A 280 -4.12 0.27 -17.85
C THR A 280 -3.90 1.25 -16.71
N TRP A 281 -2.65 1.45 -16.27
CA TRP A 281 -2.30 2.43 -15.22
C TRP A 281 -1.69 3.70 -15.81
N GLY A 282 -2.38 4.30 -16.78
CA GLY A 282 -1.95 5.56 -17.41
C GLY A 282 -1.58 6.63 -16.38
N ALA A 283 -0.46 7.31 -16.59
CA ALA A 283 0.00 8.44 -15.78
C ALA A 283 -0.03 9.73 -16.63
N PRO A 284 -1.22 10.36 -16.81
CA PRO A 284 -1.29 11.65 -17.49
C PRO A 284 -0.49 12.71 -16.72
N LEU A 285 0.26 13.54 -17.43
CA LEU A 285 0.93 14.71 -16.86
C LEU A 285 0.22 15.97 -17.34
N LEU A 286 0.25 17.03 -16.55
CA LEU A 286 -0.25 18.33 -16.97
C LEU A 286 0.83 19.11 -17.72
N PRO A 287 0.50 19.85 -18.79
CA PRO A 287 1.41 20.85 -19.30
C PRO A 287 1.67 21.91 -18.22
N PRO A 288 2.84 22.58 -18.24
CA PRO A 288 3.11 23.72 -17.38
C PRO A 288 1.95 24.73 -17.49
N PRO A 289 1.33 25.13 -16.36
CA PRO A 289 0.14 25.95 -16.42
C PRO A 289 0.48 27.36 -16.92
N ASN A 290 -0.15 27.78 -18.03
CA ASN A 290 -0.07 29.17 -18.49
C ASN A 290 -1.15 29.99 -17.79
N LEU A 291 -0.79 30.61 -16.68
CA LEU A 291 -1.75 31.19 -15.73
C LEU A 291 -2.08 32.66 -16.05
N PRO A 292 -3.32 32.98 -16.50
CA PRO A 292 -3.71 34.36 -16.80
C PRO A 292 -3.91 35.17 -15.52
N LEU A 293 -3.59 36.46 -15.48
CA LEU A 293 -3.69 37.32 -14.26
C LEU A 293 -4.98 37.19 -13.43
N GLN A 294 -6.09 36.78 -14.06
CA GLN A 294 -7.38 36.54 -13.42
C GLN A 294 -7.36 35.42 -12.38
N HIS A 295 -6.47 34.43 -12.50
CA HIS A 295 -6.38 33.28 -11.57
C HIS A 295 -6.05 33.70 -10.13
N VAL A 296 -5.28 34.79 -9.97
CA VAL A 296 -4.87 35.29 -8.66
C VAL A 296 -6.10 35.62 -7.80
N ALA A 297 -7.16 36.17 -8.42
CA ALA A 297 -8.33 36.68 -7.70
C ALA A 297 -9.05 35.62 -6.85
N SER A 298 -9.11 34.36 -7.29
CA SER A 298 -9.75 33.26 -6.55
C SER A 298 -8.93 32.75 -5.37
N LEU A 299 -7.65 33.08 -5.30
CA LEU A 299 -6.72 32.65 -4.24
C LEU A 299 -6.55 33.71 -3.15
N LEU A 300 -6.97 34.95 -3.40
CA LEU A 300 -6.86 36.04 -2.41
C LEU A 300 -7.83 35.83 -1.25
N ARG A 301 -7.29 35.87 -0.03
CA ARG A 301 -8.06 35.77 1.22
C ARG A 301 -8.30 37.13 1.86
N ASP A 302 -7.33 38.02 1.76
CA ASP A 302 -7.45 39.37 2.29
C ASP A 302 -8.36 40.24 1.41
N SER A 303 -9.35 40.85 2.05
CA SER A 303 -10.36 41.69 1.37
C SER A 303 -9.76 42.93 0.69
N LYS A 304 -8.68 43.49 1.24
CA LYS A 304 -7.98 44.65 0.65
C LYS A 304 -7.17 44.20 -0.56
N GLU A 305 -6.46 43.07 -0.47
CA GLU A 305 -5.77 42.46 -1.62
C GLU A 305 -6.75 42.19 -2.75
N HIS A 306 -7.89 41.57 -2.44
CA HIS A 306 -8.93 41.26 -3.42
C HIS A 306 -9.48 42.53 -4.09
N THR A 307 -9.74 43.58 -3.33
CA THR A 307 -10.26 44.86 -3.85
C THR A 307 -9.24 45.56 -4.75
N LEU A 308 -7.99 45.67 -4.31
CA LEU A 308 -6.92 46.34 -5.06
C LEU A 308 -6.55 45.58 -6.33
N TRP A 309 -6.48 44.25 -6.27
CA TRP A 309 -6.27 43.41 -7.44
C TRP A 309 -7.45 43.51 -8.42
N GLY A 310 -8.68 43.54 -7.90
CA GLY A 310 -9.89 43.75 -8.69
C GLY A 310 -9.87 45.04 -9.52
N HIS A 311 -9.34 46.14 -8.98
CA HIS A 311 -9.18 47.40 -9.73
C HIS A 311 -8.24 47.26 -10.93
N ILE A 312 -7.19 46.43 -10.83
CA ILE A 312 -6.25 46.18 -11.93
C ILE A 312 -6.93 45.32 -13.00
N LEU A 313 -7.66 44.28 -12.61
CA LEU A 313 -8.37 43.39 -13.55
C LEU A 313 -9.52 44.08 -14.29
N GLN A 314 -10.21 45.01 -13.64
CA GLN A 314 -11.35 45.75 -14.22
C GLN A 314 -10.90 46.96 -15.06
N ALA A 315 -9.62 47.34 -15.03
CA ALA A 315 -9.12 48.44 -15.81
C ALA A 315 -9.17 48.13 -17.31
N LYS A 316 -9.67 49.07 -18.11
CA LYS A 316 -9.69 48.96 -19.58
C LYS A 316 -8.32 49.20 -20.22
N SER A 317 -7.36 49.71 -19.44
CA SER A 317 -5.99 49.99 -19.87
C SER A 317 -5.08 48.78 -19.67
N ASP A 318 -3.89 48.85 -20.23
CA ASP A 318 -2.83 47.87 -19.96
C ASP A 318 -2.65 47.64 -18.44
N PRO A 319 -2.51 46.39 -17.97
CA PRO A 319 -2.40 46.06 -16.55
C PRO A 319 -1.26 46.80 -15.82
N VAL A 320 -0.13 47.06 -16.49
CA VAL A 320 1.00 47.80 -15.89
C VAL A 320 0.60 49.25 -15.64
N VAL A 321 -0.11 49.88 -16.58
CA VAL A 321 -0.61 51.26 -16.45
C VAL A 321 -1.61 51.35 -15.30
N ALA A 322 -2.53 50.38 -15.21
CA ALA A 322 -3.50 50.29 -14.14
C ALA A 322 -2.84 50.13 -12.76
N ALA A 323 -1.89 49.19 -12.62
CA ALA A 323 -1.16 48.98 -11.38
C ALA A 323 -0.32 50.21 -10.98
N THR A 324 0.27 50.91 -11.95
CA THR A 324 1.02 52.15 -11.71
C THR A 324 0.10 53.27 -11.22
N ALA A 325 -1.08 53.41 -11.81
CA ALA A 325 -2.08 54.38 -11.36
C ALA A 325 -2.58 54.04 -9.95
N LEU A 326 -2.77 52.74 -9.65
CA LEU A 326 -3.16 52.26 -8.33
C LEU A 326 -2.11 52.62 -7.26
N PHE A 327 -0.84 52.37 -7.52
CA PHE A 327 0.25 52.74 -6.61
C PHE A 327 0.35 54.25 -6.36
N ARG A 328 0.00 55.08 -7.36
CA ARG A 328 -0.05 56.55 -7.17
C ARG A 328 -1.20 56.98 -6.24
N GLN A 329 -2.27 56.20 -6.17
CA GLN A 329 -3.42 56.48 -5.32
C GLN A 329 -3.22 55.92 -3.90
N HIS A 330 -2.67 54.72 -3.81
CA HIS A 330 -2.36 54.02 -2.57
C HIS A 330 -0.84 53.77 -2.55
N THR A 331 -0.07 54.58 -1.84
CA THR A 331 1.39 54.43 -1.77
C THR A 331 1.78 53.49 -0.61
N ASP A 332 1.38 52.23 -0.70
CA ASP A 332 1.62 51.20 0.33
C ASP A 332 2.33 49.97 -0.24
N SER A 333 2.71 49.03 0.64
CA SER A 333 3.44 47.83 0.25
C SER A 333 2.61 46.91 -0.66
N LEU A 334 1.29 46.86 -0.49
CA LEU A 334 0.40 45.96 -1.21
C LEU A 334 0.21 46.39 -2.68
N SER A 335 -0.07 47.67 -2.89
CA SER A 335 -0.12 48.26 -4.24
C SER A 335 1.23 48.15 -4.98
N TRP A 336 2.36 48.23 -4.28
CA TRP A 336 3.69 47.96 -4.85
C TRP A 336 3.85 46.49 -5.25
N ARG A 337 3.43 45.55 -4.41
CA ARG A 337 3.43 44.10 -4.73
C ARG A 337 2.59 43.80 -5.97
N CYS A 338 1.42 44.41 -6.10
CA CYS A 338 0.60 44.30 -7.30
C CYS A 338 1.32 44.82 -8.55
N LEU A 339 2.00 45.96 -8.45
CA LEU A 339 2.83 46.49 -9.54
C LEU A 339 3.99 45.56 -9.88
N MET A 340 4.68 44.98 -8.88
CA MET A 340 5.75 44.01 -9.07
C MET A 340 5.28 42.78 -9.85
N ARG A 341 4.13 42.21 -9.49
CA ARG A 341 3.55 41.03 -10.17
C ARG A 341 3.26 41.29 -11.64
N VAL A 342 2.72 42.45 -11.97
CA VAL A 342 2.25 42.78 -13.33
C VAL A 342 3.39 43.33 -14.20
N ALA A 343 4.29 44.12 -13.63
CA ALA A 343 5.37 44.79 -14.35
C ALA A 343 6.69 43.99 -14.34
N GLY A 344 6.87 43.06 -13.41
CA GLY A 344 8.07 42.23 -13.24
C GLY A 344 8.20 41.09 -14.25
N THR A 345 8.04 41.38 -15.54
CA THR A 345 8.02 40.38 -16.61
C THR A 345 9.42 39.86 -16.99
N THR A 346 10.48 40.54 -16.57
CA THR A 346 11.88 40.12 -16.78
C THR A 346 12.66 40.19 -15.46
N THR A 347 13.68 39.36 -15.32
CA THR A 347 14.53 39.30 -14.12
C THR A 347 15.11 40.67 -13.77
N ASP A 348 15.69 41.41 -14.73
CA ASP A 348 16.27 42.74 -14.49
C ASP A 348 15.24 43.77 -14.01
N ARG A 349 14.07 43.79 -14.65
CA ARG A 349 13.00 44.73 -14.31
C ARG A 349 12.45 44.44 -12.93
N LEU A 350 12.27 43.17 -12.61
CA LEU A 350 11.80 42.77 -11.30
C LEU A 350 12.85 43.02 -10.22
N LEU A 351 14.13 42.74 -10.47
CA LEU A 351 15.21 43.06 -9.54
C LEU A 351 15.19 44.55 -9.22
N TRP A 352 15.08 45.41 -10.24
CA TRP A 352 14.93 46.85 -10.03
C TRP A 352 13.69 47.20 -9.17
N LEU A 353 12.53 46.62 -9.47
CA LEU A 353 11.30 46.86 -8.72
C LEU A 353 11.40 46.36 -7.27
N ALA A 354 12.03 45.22 -7.03
CA ALA A 354 12.21 44.66 -5.70
C ALA A 354 13.20 45.50 -4.87
N THR A 355 14.32 45.93 -5.46
CA THR A 355 15.29 46.83 -4.79
C THR A 355 14.64 48.17 -4.42
N ARG A 356 13.84 48.76 -5.32
CA ARG A 356 13.09 49.98 -5.02
C ARG A 356 12.00 49.75 -3.97
N GLY A 357 11.34 48.60 -4.02
CA GLY A 357 10.37 48.18 -3.03
C GLY A 357 10.95 48.08 -1.63
N ILE A 358 12.14 47.47 -1.46
CA ILE A 358 12.83 47.40 -0.16
C ILE A 358 13.16 48.80 0.37
N ALA A 359 13.58 49.72 -0.50
CA ALA A 359 13.89 51.09 -0.09
C ALA A 359 12.64 51.85 0.40
N LEU A 360 11.47 51.58 -0.18
CA LEU A 360 10.20 52.22 0.19
C LEU A 360 9.52 51.54 1.38
N PHE A 361 9.57 50.21 1.44
CA PHE A 361 8.87 49.37 2.40
C PHE A 361 9.82 48.33 3.03
N PRO A 362 10.81 48.77 3.81
CA PRO A 362 11.89 47.91 4.29
C PRO A 362 11.44 46.81 5.25
N THR A 363 10.26 46.94 5.86
CA THR A 363 9.71 45.97 6.81
C THR A 363 8.77 44.95 6.16
N SER A 364 8.58 44.99 4.83
CA SER A 364 7.73 44.02 4.13
C SER A 364 8.48 42.69 3.92
N PRO A 365 8.04 41.57 4.55
CA PRO A 365 8.67 40.26 4.34
C PRO A 365 8.55 39.79 2.88
N PHE A 366 7.40 40.05 2.27
CA PHE A 366 7.08 39.70 0.88
C PHE A 366 8.04 40.32 -0.13
N ILE A 367 8.24 41.64 -0.08
CA ILE A 367 9.11 42.34 -1.05
C ILE A 367 10.57 41.87 -0.90
N ARG A 368 11.00 41.58 0.33
CA ARG A 368 12.32 41.00 0.61
C ARG A 368 12.46 39.58 0.05
N LEU A 369 11.42 38.74 0.20
CA LEU A 369 11.39 37.42 -0.41
C LEU A 369 11.48 37.51 -1.94
N SER A 370 10.70 38.39 -2.58
CA SER A 370 10.77 38.60 -4.03
C SER A 370 12.15 39.10 -4.48
N TYR A 371 12.77 40.00 -3.70
CA TYR A 371 14.14 40.46 -3.96
C TYR A 371 15.14 39.31 -3.91
N LEU A 372 15.09 38.46 -2.88
CA LEU A 372 15.98 37.29 -2.78
C LEU A 372 15.72 36.30 -3.91
N SER A 373 14.47 35.96 -4.19
CA SER A 373 14.11 35.04 -5.27
C SER A 373 14.63 35.50 -6.63
N VAL A 374 14.48 36.79 -6.97
CA VAL A 374 14.97 37.32 -8.24
C VAL A 374 16.50 37.49 -8.25
N LEU A 375 17.12 37.78 -7.10
CA LEU A 375 18.58 37.86 -6.96
C LEU A 375 19.22 36.50 -7.26
N LEU A 376 18.67 35.41 -6.73
CA LEU A 376 19.12 34.04 -7.01
C LEU A 376 18.98 33.70 -8.50
N LYS A 377 17.88 34.11 -9.14
CA LYS A 377 17.64 33.91 -10.58
C LYS A 377 18.53 34.80 -11.48
N SER A 378 19.08 35.90 -10.96
CA SER A 378 19.91 36.84 -11.72
C SER A 378 21.37 36.39 -11.91
N GLY A 379 21.78 35.28 -11.29
CA GLY A 379 23.17 34.81 -11.33
C GLY A 379 24.13 35.66 -10.50
N CYS A 380 23.62 36.31 -9.45
CA CYS A 380 24.42 37.10 -8.52
C CYS A 380 25.45 36.23 -7.77
N ALA A 381 26.53 36.84 -7.28
CA ALA A 381 27.57 36.09 -6.58
C ALA A 381 27.03 35.53 -5.26
N VAL A 382 27.45 34.31 -4.91
CA VAL A 382 27.03 33.62 -3.68
C VAL A 382 27.13 34.51 -2.42
N PRO A 383 28.25 35.23 -2.16
CA PRO A 383 28.36 36.07 -0.97
C PRO A 383 27.29 37.15 -0.88
N ASP A 384 26.93 37.77 -2.01
CA ASP A 384 25.92 38.82 -2.09
C ASP A 384 24.52 38.26 -1.76
N CYS A 385 24.22 37.05 -2.24
CA CYS A 385 22.97 36.35 -1.93
C CYS A 385 22.85 36.02 -0.44
N VAL A 386 23.95 35.52 0.17
CA VAL A 386 24.01 35.21 1.60
C VAL A 386 23.87 36.47 2.45
N GLU A 387 24.60 37.53 2.11
CA GLU A 387 24.54 38.82 2.81
C GLU A 387 23.14 39.44 2.74
N ALA A 388 22.54 39.46 1.55
CA ALA A 388 21.19 39.95 1.34
C ALA A 388 20.16 39.18 2.19
N CYS A 389 20.32 37.85 2.29
CA CYS A 389 19.46 36.99 3.10
C CYS A 389 19.59 37.30 4.58
N LEU A 390 20.81 37.31 5.11
CA LEU A 390 21.08 37.60 6.53
C LEU A 390 20.62 39.00 6.92
N SER A 391 20.90 40.01 6.09
CA SER A 391 20.46 41.39 6.32
C SER A 391 18.94 41.50 6.36
N SER A 392 18.25 40.82 5.44
CA SER A 392 16.78 40.79 5.39
C SER A 392 16.17 40.05 6.59
N ALA A 393 16.72 38.89 6.93
CA ALA A 393 16.27 38.10 8.06
C ALA A 393 16.47 38.84 9.38
N GLN A 394 17.64 39.46 9.61
CA GLN A 394 17.94 40.20 10.82
C GLN A 394 16.99 41.40 10.98
N LEU A 395 16.83 42.21 9.92
CA LEU A 395 15.97 43.39 9.99
C LEU A 395 14.51 43.00 10.30
N LEU A 396 13.98 41.97 9.65
CA LEU A 396 12.62 41.50 9.93
C LEU A 396 12.49 40.90 11.34
N SER A 397 13.53 40.20 11.81
CA SER A 397 13.57 39.65 13.17
C SER A 397 13.55 40.75 14.23
N ASP A 398 14.33 41.81 14.04
CA ASP A 398 14.36 42.96 14.93
C ASP A 398 12.98 43.64 15.01
N GLN A 399 12.29 43.76 13.87
CA GLN A 399 10.92 44.30 13.83
C GLN A 399 9.91 43.37 14.50
N ALA A 400 10.00 42.06 14.28
CA ALA A 400 9.14 41.07 14.96
C ALA A 400 9.35 41.08 16.47
N ALA A 401 10.59 41.25 16.94
CA ALA A 401 10.87 41.42 18.37
C ALA A 401 10.18 42.68 18.92
N ILE A 402 10.35 43.85 18.27
CA ILE A 402 9.70 45.11 18.68
C ILE A 402 8.15 44.96 18.71
N ALA A 403 7.56 44.34 17.68
CA ALA A 403 6.12 44.13 17.58
C ALA A 403 5.59 43.19 18.68
N THR A 404 6.36 42.14 19.02
CA THR A 404 6.02 41.19 20.09
C THR A 404 6.06 41.87 21.46
N TYR A 405 7.12 42.63 21.76
CA TYR A 405 7.24 43.35 23.05
C TYR A 405 6.22 44.47 23.22
N SER A 406 5.69 45.00 22.11
CA SER A 406 4.67 46.06 22.12
C SER A 406 3.23 45.52 22.08
N HIS A 407 3.03 44.19 22.02
CA HIS A 407 1.73 43.51 21.90
C HIS A 407 0.87 44.00 20.72
N GLN A 408 1.50 44.49 19.65
CA GLN A 408 0.78 45.18 18.56
C GLN A 408 0.21 44.22 17.52
N ASP A 409 0.89 43.10 17.20
CA ASP A 409 0.43 42.16 16.17
C ASP A 409 1.17 40.81 16.24
N THR A 410 0.61 39.82 16.95
CA THR A 410 1.20 38.48 17.05
C THR A 410 1.11 37.69 15.75
N GLN A 411 0.09 37.94 14.93
CA GLN A 411 -0.12 37.25 13.65
C GLN A 411 0.93 37.69 12.62
N TRP A 412 1.26 38.98 12.59
CA TRP A 412 2.32 39.48 11.72
C TRP A 412 3.70 38.91 12.08
N CYS A 413 4.01 38.75 13.38
CA CYS A 413 5.25 38.12 13.82
C CYS A 413 5.34 36.66 13.34
N GLU A 414 4.27 35.89 13.50
CA GLU A 414 4.20 34.48 13.10
C GLU A 414 4.33 34.32 11.57
N MET A 415 3.64 35.17 10.81
CA MET A 415 3.77 35.26 9.36
C MET A 415 5.23 35.58 8.96
N THR A 416 5.81 36.62 9.57
CA THR A 416 7.18 37.06 9.29
C THR A 416 8.20 35.97 9.56
N ALA A 417 8.05 35.21 10.65
CA ALA A 417 8.91 34.07 10.95
C ALA A 417 8.87 32.99 9.84
N ARG A 418 7.70 32.75 9.23
CA ARG A 418 7.57 31.81 8.11
C ARG A 418 8.22 32.32 6.83
N TYR A 419 8.10 33.62 6.53
CA TYR A 419 8.86 34.24 5.44
C TYR A 419 10.35 34.10 5.64
N ILE A 420 10.85 34.41 6.85
CA ILE A 420 12.27 34.31 7.17
C ILE A 420 12.75 32.87 6.98
N ALA A 421 12.00 31.88 7.49
CA ALA A 421 12.34 30.47 7.32
C ALA A 421 12.45 30.08 5.84
N TYR A 422 11.46 30.48 5.01
CA TYR A 422 11.49 30.19 3.57
C TYR A 422 12.62 30.92 2.83
N MET A 423 12.88 32.19 3.16
CA MET A 423 14.00 32.96 2.60
C MET A 423 15.33 32.27 2.88
N VAL A 424 15.58 31.86 4.13
CA VAL A 424 16.80 31.15 4.51
C VAL A 424 16.89 29.80 3.80
N ALA A 425 15.81 29.03 3.75
CA ALA A 425 15.79 27.72 3.09
C ALA A 425 16.10 27.83 1.59
N MET A 426 15.41 28.74 0.88
CA MET A 426 15.60 28.94 -0.56
C MET A 426 17.02 29.39 -0.90
N VAL A 427 17.58 30.36 -0.15
CA VAL A 427 18.96 30.82 -0.36
C VAL A 427 19.96 29.72 -0.02
N CYS A 428 19.74 28.99 1.07
CA CYS A 428 20.61 27.88 1.48
C CYS A 428 20.67 26.79 0.40
N VAL A 429 19.53 26.35 -0.13
CA VAL A 429 19.45 25.31 -1.16
C VAL A 429 20.17 25.76 -2.43
N HIS A 430 19.92 26.98 -2.89
CA HIS A 430 20.58 27.52 -4.08
C HIS A 430 22.10 27.64 -3.88
N VAL A 431 22.54 28.19 -2.74
CA VAL A 431 23.96 28.39 -2.45
C VAL A 431 24.69 27.07 -2.23
N ALA A 432 24.06 26.07 -1.61
CA ALA A 432 24.67 24.78 -1.32
C ALA A 432 25.14 24.03 -2.58
N GLY A 433 24.52 24.28 -3.74
CA GLY A 433 24.98 23.73 -5.02
C GLY A 433 26.29 24.34 -5.52
N ALA A 434 26.55 25.61 -5.21
CA ALA A 434 27.72 26.36 -5.69
C ALA A 434 28.85 26.46 -4.65
N ASP A 435 28.51 26.74 -3.39
CA ASP A 435 29.44 26.88 -2.27
C ASP A 435 28.81 26.31 -0.97
N PRO A 436 29.06 25.02 -0.68
CA PRO A 436 28.58 24.36 0.53
C PRO A 436 29.04 25.01 1.84
N GLU A 437 30.22 25.64 1.86
CA GLU A 437 30.74 26.29 3.07
C GLU A 437 30.01 27.61 3.34
N ALA A 438 29.70 28.38 2.30
CA ALA A 438 28.89 29.58 2.42
C ALA A 438 27.46 29.26 2.89
N ALA A 439 26.84 28.18 2.36
CA ALA A 439 25.54 27.71 2.83
C ALA A 439 25.59 27.23 4.30
N ALA A 440 26.66 26.54 4.71
CA ALA A 440 26.83 26.16 6.10
C ALA A 440 27.05 27.38 7.01
N GLY A 441 27.79 28.39 6.54
CA GLY A 441 27.96 29.67 7.22
C GLY A 441 26.64 30.41 7.43
N LEU A 442 25.81 30.50 6.39
CA LEU A 442 24.46 31.06 6.47
C LEU A 442 23.63 30.36 7.56
N LEU A 443 23.57 29.03 7.54
CA LEU A 443 22.78 28.27 8.50
C LEU A 443 23.32 28.43 9.94
N LYS A 444 24.65 28.43 10.14
CA LYS A 444 25.25 28.67 11.47
C LYS A 444 24.80 29.98 12.08
N GLU A 445 24.86 31.07 11.31
CA GLU A 445 24.44 32.40 11.75
C GLU A 445 22.95 32.44 12.15
N VAL A 446 22.13 31.59 11.53
CA VAL A 446 20.69 31.52 11.77
C VAL A 446 20.32 30.62 12.96
N VAL A 447 20.97 29.46 13.12
CA VAL A 447 20.55 28.42 14.08
C VAL A 447 21.37 28.35 15.37
N GLU A 448 22.66 28.72 15.35
CA GLU A 448 23.54 28.53 16.53
C GLU A 448 23.30 29.55 17.65
N LEU A 449 22.66 30.68 17.34
CA LEU A 449 22.25 31.69 18.33
C LEU A 449 20.72 31.79 18.36
N PRO A 450 20.04 30.92 19.13
CA PRO A 450 18.58 30.94 19.26
C PRO A 450 18.07 32.33 19.63
N GLY A 451 17.07 32.81 18.91
CA GLY A 451 16.44 34.12 19.13
C GLY A 451 17.11 35.29 18.42
N ARG A 452 18.26 35.11 17.76
CA ARG A 452 18.85 36.14 16.89
C ARG A 452 18.02 36.38 15.63
N ILE A 453 17.55 35.29 15.03
CA ILE A 453 16.65 35.29 13.89
C ILE A 453 15.30 34.74 14.33
N CYS A 454 14.22 35.42 13.95
CA CYS A 454 12.86 35.04 14.29
C CYS A 454 12.44 33.83 13.44
N LEU A 455 12.40 32.66 14.07
CA LEU A 455 11.98 31.40 13.47
C LEU A 455 10.95 30.71 14.37
N LEU A 456 10.03 29.97 13.74
CA LEU A 456 9.18 29.03 14.46
C LEU A 456 9.99 27.78 14.85
N PRO A 457 9.61 27.08 15.94
CA PRO A 457 10.38 25.96 16.46
C PRO A 457 10.69 24.89 15.41
N LEU A 458 9.70 24.54 14.58
CA LEU A 458 9.87 23.50 13.56
C LEU A 458 10.79 23.92 12.42
N ALA A 459 10.74 25.18 11.98
CA ALA A 459 11.68 25.72 11.01
C ALA A 459 13.12 25.69 11.54
N LEU A 460 13.32 26.00 12.83
CA LEU A 460 14.62 25.90 13.46
C LEU A 460 15.15 24.46 13.43
N GLN A 461 14.31 23.47 13.76
CA GLN A 461 14.67 22.04 13.69
C GLN A 461 15.06 21.63 12.25
N ASN A 462 14.25 22.01 11.26
CA ASN A 462 14.51 21.69 9.85
C ASN A 462 15.78 22.35 9.30
N LEU A 463 16.07 23.60 9.66
CA LEU A 463 17.30 24.29 9.25
C LEU A 463 18.54 23.75 9.98
N THR A 464 18.42 23.35 11.24
CA THR A 464 19.48 22.61 11.96
C THR A 464 19.76 21.28 11.27
N LEU A 465 18.72 20.59 10.80
CA LEU A 465 18.87 19.35 10.05
C LEU A 465 19.63 19.57 8.73
N PHE A 466 19.34 20.65 7.99
CA PHE A 466 20.10 21.03 6.80
C PHE A 466 21.57 21.29 7.14
N LEU A 467 21.86 21.96 8.25
CA LEU A 467 23.22 22.27 8.68
C LEU A 467 24.01 21.00 9.00
N VAL A 468 23.41 20.05 9.73
CA VAL A 468 24.05 18.78 10.06
C VAL A 468 24.41 17.99 8.80
N VAL A 469 23.47 17.86 7.86
CA VAL A 469 23.72 17.16 6.59
C VAL A 469 24.76 17.88 5.75
N LEU A 470 24.70 19.19 5.64
CA LEU A 470 25.65 19.97 4.85
C LEU A 470 27.07 19.88 5.43
N ARG A 471 27.23 19.92 6.76
CA ARG A 471 28.53 19.73 7.43
C ARG A 471 29.14 18.37 7.11
N GLN A 472 28.31 17.32 7.11
CA GLN A 472 28.77 15.95 6.95
C GLN A 472 28.97 15.53 5.49
N THR A 473 28.11 16.02 4.59
CA THR A 473 28.01 15.54 3.21
C THR A 473 28.46 16.56 2.17
N LYS A 474 28.59 17.83 2.58
CA LYS A 474 28.92 18.98 1.72
C LYS A 474 27.92 19.20 0.56
N ARG A 475 26.73 18.61 0.62
CA ARG A 475 25.70 18.74 -0.41
C ARG A 475 24.28 18.70 0.18
N LEU A 476 23.34 19.31 -0.53
CA LEU A 476 21.89 19.28 -0.27
C LEU A 476 21.14 18.81 -1.53
N GLU A 477 21.53 17.65 -2.07
CA GLU A 477 20.91 17.11 -3.28
C GLU A 477 19.42 16.78 -3.06
N GLY A 478 18.57 17.11 -4.03
CA GLY A 478 17.14 16.81 -4.02
C GLY A 478 16.28 17.66 -3.07
N VAL A 479 16.84 18.62 -2.33
CA VAL A 479 16.07 19.42 -1.35
C VAL A 479 15.02 20.33 -2.01
N GLU A 480 15.22 20.67 -3.27
CA GLU A 480 14.30 21.50 -4.07
C GLU A 480 12.89 20.91 -4.20
N VAL A 481 12.74 19.60 -4.00
CA VAL A 481 11.44 18.91 -4.09
C VAL A 481 10.73 18.76 -2.74
N LEU A 482 11.34 19.23 -1.65
CA LEU A 482 10.70 19.32 -0.34
C LEU A 482 9.71 20.50 -0.31
N PRO A 483 8.72 20.50 0.61
CA PRO A 483 7.74 21.56 0.70
C PRO A 483 8.36 22.74 1.47
N LEU A 484 9.38 23.39 0.89
CA LEU A 484 10.17 24.43 1.55
C LEU A 484 9.28 25.60 2.02
N ALA A 485 8.18 25.87 1.32
CA ALA A 485 7.24 26.91 1.72
C ALA A 485 6.48 26.57 3.01
N SER A 486 6.43 25.28 3.37
CA SER A 486 5.86 24.73 4.61
C SER A 486 6.95 24.27 5.60
N ILE A 487 8.19 24.76 5.47
CA ILE A 487 9.31 24.40 6.37
C ILE A 487 9.01 24.70 7.85
N SER A 488 8.08 25.60 8.12
CA SER A 488 7.66 25.96 9.48
C SER A 488 6.52 25.09 10.04
N ASP A 489 5.86 24.32 9.18
CA ASP A 489 4.61 23.64 9.51
C ASP A 489 4.72 22.10 9.38
N VAL A 490 5.78 21.60 8.74
CA VAL A 490 5.99 20.17 8.49
C VAL A 490 7.41 19.73 8.87
N ALA A 491 7.53 18.60 9.56
CA ALA A 491 8.81 18.06 10.00
C ALA A 491 9.55 17.36 8.86
N PHE A 492 10.84 17.69 8.68
CA PHE A 492 11.74 16.98 7.77
C PHE A 492 12.52 15.93 8.54
N THR A 493 12.75 14.80 7.88
CA THR A 493 13.28 13.60 8.52
C THR A 493 14.39 12.99 7.70
N LEU A 494 15.43 12.50 8.36
CA LEU A 494 16.49 11.74 7.69
C LEU A 494 15.98 10.33 7.40
N GLY A 495 15.83 9.98 6.14
CA GLY A 495 15.40 8.64 5.78
C GLY A 495 15.12 8.47 4.31
N GLU A 496 16.09 7.89 3.61
CA GLU A 496 15.76 7.03 2.48
C GLU A 496 15.56 5.62 3.05
N CYS A 497 14.41 5.01 2.79
CA CYS A 497 14.35 3.56 2.87
C CYS A 497 15.31 3.05 1.79
N PHE A 498 16.26 2.19 2.15
CA PHE A 498 17.20 1.56 1.21
C PHE A 498 16.78 0.12 0.88
N PRO A 499 15.57 -0.12 0.31
CA PRO A 499 15.21 -1.48 -0.02
C PRO A 499 16.14 -1.95 -1.15
N HIS A 500 16.62 -3.19 -1.05
CA HIS A 500 17.36 -3.90 -2.11
C HIS A 500 18.79 -3.44 -2.39
N ARG A 501 19.44 -2.73 -1.46
CA ARG A 501 20.90 -2.52 -1.50
C ARG A 501 21.61 -3.77 -0.96
N SER A 502 22.85 -4.01 -1.39
CA SER A 502 23.66 -5.10 -0.82
C SER A 502 23.83 -4.88 0.69
N GLN A 503 23.97 -5.96 1.47
CA GLN A 503 24.13 -5.85 2.94
C GLN A 503 25.30 -4.94 3.33
N GLU A 504 26.40 -4.95 2.56
CA GLU A 504 27.56 -4.09 2.78
C GLU A 504 27.23 -2.61 2.53
N GLU A 505 26.52 -2.30 1.44
CA GLU A 505 26.09 -0.95 1.13
C GLU A 505 25.02 -0.43 2.11
N CYS A 506 24.04 -1.27 2.46
CA CYS A 506 23.08 -1.02 3.54
C CYS A 506 23.81 -0.69 4.84
N GLY A 507 24.78 -1.52 5.26
CA GLY A 507 25.54 -1.32 6.50
C GLY A 507 26.27 0.03 6.51
N ARG A 508 26.88 0.42 5.39
CA ARG A 508 27.52 1.73 5.22
C ARG A 508 26.53 2.89 5.31
N LEU A 509 25.39 2.79 4.63
CA LEU A 509 24.35 3.83 4.60
C LEU A 509 23.67 3.99 5.96
N LEU A 510 23.34 2.88 6.63
CA LEU A 510 22.79 2.86 7.98
C LEU A 510 23.76 3.42 9.00
N SER A 511 25.05 3.09 8.91
CA SER A 511 26.09 3.65 9.79
C SER A 511 26.21 5.16 9.61
N ARG A 512 26.15 5.63 8.37
CA ARG A 512 26.13 7.07 8.05
C ARG A 512 24.89 7.76 8.61
N GLN A 513 23.72 7.15 8.46
CA GLN A 513 22.46 7.69 8.98
C GLN A 513 22.45 7.73 10.52
N LEU A 514 22.89 6.67 11.20
CA LEU A 514 23.05 6.63 12.65
C LEU A 514 24.04 7.69 13.16
N SER A 515 25.15 7.89 12.44
CA SER A 515 26.10 8.97 12.76
C SER A 515 25.46 10.35 12.64
N LEU A 516 24.70 10.59 11.56
CA LEU A 516 23.93 11.83 11.39
C LEU A 516 22.91 12.01 12.50
N LEU A 517 22.21 10.96 12.93
CA LEU A 517 21.23 11.02 14.02
C LEU A 517 21.85 11.32 15.38
N ASN A 518 23.04 10.78 15.65
CA ASN A 518 23.77 11.12 16.87
C ASN A 518 24.21 12.59 16.86
N LEU A 519 24.66 13.10 15.71
CA LEU A 519 24.98 14.53 15.55
C LEU A 519 23.73 15.39 15.75
N CYS A 520 22.62 15.03 15.11
CA CYS A 520 21.31 15.63 15.28
C CYS A 520 20.88 15.74 16.75
N ALA A 521 20.99 14.65 17.51
CA ALA A 521 20.69 14.64 18.94
C ALA A 521 21.67 15.51 19.74
N SER A 522 22.95 15.53 19.38
CA SER A 522 23.96 16.37 20.04
C SER A 522 23.79 17.87 19.78
N GLU A 523 23.19 18.24 18.65
CA GLU A 523 22.84 19.62 18.28
C GLU A 523 21.49 20.05 18.90
N GLY A 524 20.92 19.25 19.81
CA GLY A 524 19.72 19.61 20.59
C GLY A 524 18.41 19.52 19.81
N MET A 525 18.36 18.70 18.75
CA MET A 525 17.09 18.46 18.06
C MET A 525 16.06 17.75 18.96
N ASP A 526 14.79 18.00 18.66
CA ASP A 526 13.66 17.49 19.42
C ASP A 526 13.70 15.96 19.58
N THR A 527 13.37 15.49 20.78
CA THR A 527 13.43 14.06 21.11
C THR A 527 12.43 13.24 20.31
N THR A 528 11.23 13.77 20.07
CA THR A 528 10.19 13.08 19.31
C THR A 528 10.58 13.00 17.83
N LEU A 529 11.16 14.08 17.27
CA LEU A 529 11.67 14.09 15.91
C LEU A 529 12.84 13.10 15.73
N THR A 530 13.81 13.08 16.65
CA THR A 530 14.94 12.15 16.59
C THR A 530 14.51 10.69 16.79
N GLU A 531 13.50 10.42 17.62
CA GLU A 531 12.88 9.10 17.72
C GLU A 531 12.20 8.66 16.43
N TYR A 532 11.49 9.57 15.76
CA TYR A 532 10.86 9.28 14.47
C TYR A 532 11.90 9.02 13.37
N MET A 533 12.98 9.78 13.31
CA MET A 533 14.07 9.46 12.38
C MET A 533 14.75 8.13 12.74
N ARG A 534 14.83 7.78 14.03
CA ARG A 534 15.32 6.48 14.47
C ARG A 534 14.39 5.35 14.05
N SER A 535 13.06 5.55 14.02
CA SER A 535 12.16 4.53 13.48
C SER A 535 12.44 4.24 12.00
N HIS A 536 12.72 5.25 11.18
CA HIS A 536 13.14 5.05 9.78
C HIS A 536 14.42 4.23 9.61
N VAL A 537 15.38 4.36 10.54
CA VAL A 537 16.57 3.49 10.58
C VAL A 537 16.18 2.05 10.89
N HIS A 538 15.29 1.83 11.88
CA HIS A 538 14.81 0.49 12.20
C HIS A 538 14.03 -0.12 11.04
N LEU A 539 13.22 0.65 10.31
CA LEU A 539 12.57 0.20 9.07
C LEU A 539 13.61 -0.26 8.05
N SER A 540 14.64 0.54 7.84
CA SER A 540 15.72 0.22 6.91
C SER A 540 16.51 -1.02 7.34
N LEU A 541 16.70 -1.25 8.65
CA LEU A 541 17.28 -2.46 9.20
C LEU A 541 16.37 -3.68 8.98
N ILE A 542 15.06 -3.56 9.23
CA ILE A 542 14.08 -4.64 8.97
C ILE A 542 14.12 -5.04 7.50
N HIS A 543 14.23 -4.07 6.58
CA HIS A 543 14.37 -4.34 5.15
C HIS A 543 15.72 -4.98 4.79
N ALA A 544 16.83 -4.50 5.34
CA ALA A 544 18.16 -5.03 5.05
C ALA A 544 18.36 -6.47 5.56
N PHE A 545 17.75 -6.80 6.71
CA PHE A 545 17.84 -8.10 7.36
C PHE A 545 16.61 -8.96 7.16
N SER A 546 15.76 -8.67 6.16
CA SER A 546 14.55 -9.46 5.92
C SER A 546 14.81 -10.95 5.68
N ALA A 547 16.03 -11.36 5.32
CA ALA A 547 16.37 -12.79 5.23
C ALA A 547 16.59 -13.47 6.60
N ASP A 548 16.95 -12.72 7.66
CA ASP A 548 17.27 -13.25 8.99
C ASP A 548 16.24 -12.80 10.02
N THR A 549 15.40 -13.74 10.39
CA THR A 549 14.21 -13.50 11.19
C THR A 549 14.53 -13.27 12.65
N GLN A 550 15.57 -13.93 13.15
CA GLN A 550 16.04 -13.73 14.52
C GLN A 550 16.62 -12.34 14.69
N LEU A 551 17.28 -11.82 13.65
CA LEU A 551 17.76 -10.45 13.64
C LEU A 551 16.62 -9.44 13.55
N VAL A 552 15.60 -9.67 12.71
CA VAL A 552 14.41 -8.81 12.64
C VAL A 552 13.66 -8.75 13.98
N ASP A 553 13.42 -9.89 14.63
CA ASP A 553 12.80 -9.95 15.94
C ASP A 553 13.64 -9.22 17.01
N LYS A 554 14.97 -9.37 16.97
CA LYS A 554 15.88 -8.63 17.85
C LYS A 554 15.83 -7.13 17.59
N ILE A 555 15.78 -6.69 16.33
CA ILE A 555 15.64 -5.27 15.98
C ILE A 555 14.36 -4.70 16.61
N LEU A 556 13.24 -5.41 16.48
CA LEU A 556 11.96 -4.99 17.04
C LEU A 556 12.01 -4.87 18.58
N ILE A 557 12.60 -5.87 19.27
CA ILE A 557 12.74 -5.88 20.73
C ILE A 557 13.69 -4.76 21.22
N MET A 558 14.74 -4.49 20.45
CA MET A 558 15.78 -3.52 20.83
C MET A 558 15.45 -2.08 20.41
N SER A 559 14.35 -1.82 19.70
CA SER A 559 13.96 -0.49 19.21
C SER A 559 13.38 0.36 20.34
N PRO A 560 14.10 1.39 20.86
CA PRO A 560 13.56 2.30 21.86
C PRO A 560 12.80 3.41 21.14
N VAL A 561 11.62 3.07 20.63
CA VAL A 561 10.72 4.03 19.97
C VAL A 561 9.52 4.24 20.86
N HIS A 562 9.26 5.49 21.24
CA HIS A 562 8.17 5.85 22.12
C HIS A 562 7.06 6.64 21.40
N SER A 563 7.37 7.23 20.24
CA SER A 563 6.37 7.88 19.40
C SER A 563 5.33 6.88 18.84
N ALA A 564 4.05 7.23 18.95
CA ALA A 564 2.95 6.39 18.45
C ALA A 564 3.02 6.20 16.92
N LEU A 565 3.38 7.25 16.19
CA LEU A 565 3.59 7.22 14.74
C LEU A 565 4.76 6.30 14.35
N GLY A 566 5.93 6.48 14.95
CA GLY A 566 7.12 5.69 14.65
C GLY A 566 6.94 4.21 15.01
N LEU A 567 6.31 3.92 16.15
CA LEU A 567 5.95 2.55 16.53
C LEU A 567 4.98 1.93 15.52
N THR A 568 3.96 2.68 15.09
CA THR A 568 2.99 2.17 14.12
C THR A 568 3.67 1.83 12.79
N GLU A 569 4.58 2.67 12.30
CA GLU A 569 5.33 2.40 11.06
C GLU A 569 6.19 1.14 11.18
N ILE A 570 6.93 0.96 12.28
CA ILE A 570 7.75 -0.24 12.53
C ILE A 570 6.90 -1.50 12.57
N TRP A 571 5.81 -1.49 13.33
CA TRP A 571 4.92 -2.64 13.44
C TRP A 571 4.26 -2.98 12.09
N VAL A 572 3.87 -1.97 11.31
CA VAL A 572 3.29 -2.19 9.98
C VAL A 572 4.31 -2.86 9.04
N GLU A 573 5.57 -2.41 9.01
CA GLU A 573 6.59 -3.09 8.18
C GLU A 573 6.95 -4.48 8.71
N TYR A 574 7.00 -4.67 10.03
CA TYR A 574 7.19 -6.00 10.62
C TYR A 574 6.05 -6.96 10.23
N LEU A 575 4.80 -6.51 10.27
CA LEU A 575 3.66 -7.32 9.85
C LEU A 575 3.71 -7.63 8.35
N ARG A 576 4.09 -6.67 7.50
CA ARG A 576 4.34 -6.97 6.08
C ARG A 576 5.44 -7.99 5.91
N PHE A 577 6.49 -7.91 6.72
CA PHE A 577 7.58 -8.87 6.70
C PHE A 577 7.10 -10.27 7.07
N VAL A 578 6.33 -10.42 8.16
CA VAL A 578 5.71 -11.70 8.56
C VAL A 578 4.80 -12.23 7.45
N GLY A 579 3.96 -11.37 6.85
CA GLY A 579 3.08 -11.75 5.75
C GLY A 579 3.83 -12.24 4.51
N ARG A 580 4.95 -11.61 4.15
CA ARG A 580 5.82 -12.05 3.05
C ARG A 580 6.50 -13.38 3.41
N ARG A 581 7.12 -13.46 4.59
CA ARG A 581 7.89 -14.63 5.00
C ARG A 581 7.01 -15.86 5.20
N ASP A 582 6.07 -15.77 6.14
CA ASP A 582 5.32 -16.90 6.69
C ASP A 582 3.96 -17.07 5.99
N GLY A 583 3.58 -16.12 5.13
CA GLY A 583 2.28 -16.10 4.50
C GLY A 583 1.21 -15.42 5.34
N ALA A 584 -0.02 -15.45 4.83
CA ALA A 584 -1.12 -14.69 5.40
C ALA A 584 -1.69 -15.30 6.69
N GLU A 585 -1.72 -16.62 6.84
CA GLU A 585 -2.25 -17.26 8.07
C GLU A 585 -1.46 -16.85 9.33
N PRO A 586 -0.12 -16.93 9.37
CA PRO A 586 0.65 -16.47 10.52
C PRO A 586 0.54 -14.96 10.76
N LEU A 587 0.44 -14.18 9.68
CA LEU A 587 0.17 -12.74 9.76
C LEU A 587 -1.17 -12.46 10.44
N ILE A 588 -2.26 -13.07 9.98
CA ILE A 588 -3.61 -12.89 10.52
C ILE A 588 -3.65 -13.30 11.99
N SER A 589 -3.04 -14.45 12.33
CA SER A 589 -2.92 -14.92 13.72
C SER A 589 -2.17 -13.93 14.62
N LEU A 590 -1.05 -13.37 14.14
CA LEU A 590 -0.29 -12.34 14.84
C LEU A 590 -1.12 -11.05 14.99
N VAL A 591 -1.82 -10.62 13.95
CA VAL A 591 -2.68 -9.43 13.97
C VAL A 591 -3.78 -9.56 15.01
N HIS A 592 -4.46 -10.72 15.09
CA HIS A 592 -5.45 -10.98 16.14
C HIS A 592 -4.84 -10.94 17.56
N THR A 593 -3.63 -11.50 17.72
CA THR A 593 -2.90 -11.47 18.99
C THR A 593 -2.57 -10.04 19.42
N LEU A 594 -2.12 -9.20 18.47
CA LEU A 594 -1.84 -7.79 18.71
C LEU A 594 -3.12 -7.03 19.06
N LEU A 595 -4.20 -7.24 18.31
CA LEU A 595 -5.51 -6.58 18.56
C LEU A 595 -6.05 -6.86 19.97
N ALA A 596 -5.81 -8.04 20.53
CA ALA A 596 -6.26 -8.38 21.88
C ALA A 596 -5.61 -7.52 22.98
N SER A 597 -4.41 -6.99 22.72
CA SER A 597 -3.59 -6.26 23.71
C SER A 597 -3.29 -4.81 23.30
N CYS A 598 -3.58 -4.42 22.07
CA CYS A 598 -3.28 -3.09 21.55
C CYS A 598 -4.22 -2.03 22.13
N HIS A 599 -3.64 -0.93 22.60
CA HIS A 599 -4.36 0.23 23.10
C HIS A 599 -4.25 1.46 22.19
N SER A 600 -3.35 1.43 21.20
CA SER A 600 -3.12 2.56 20.29
C SER A 600 -4.17 2.57 19.17
N PRO A 601 -5.06 3.57 19.09
CA PRO A 601 -6.04 3.66 18.02
C PRO A 601 -5.40 3.69 16.62
N LEU A 602 -4.25 4.36 16.49
CA LEU A 602 -3.50 4.50 15.25
C LEU A 602 -3.00 3.15 14.72
N LEU A 603 -2.42 2.31 15.59
CA LEU A 603 -1.99 0.97 15.20
C LEU A 603 -3.20 0.08 14.91
N VAL A 604 -4.29 0.20 15.67
CA VAL A 604 -5.51 -0.59 15.44
C VAL A 604 -6.13 -0.32 14.07
N VAL A 605 -6.16 0.93 13.58
CA VAL A 605 -6.56 1.23 12.19
C VAL A 605 -5.77 0.36 11.21
N ARG A 606 -4.45 0.25 11.40
CA ARG A 606 -3.59 -0.53 10.51
C ARG A 606 -3.82 -2.02 10.60
N LEU A 607 -3.95 -2.55 11.81
CA LEU A 607 -4.24 -3.96 12.05
C LEU A 607 -5.57 -4.36 11.39
N VAL A 608 -6.61 -3.54 11.54
CA VAL A 608 -7.90 -3.72 10.87
C VAL A 608 -7.76 -3.71 9.35
N ARG A 609 -6.94 -2.83 8.79
CA ARG A 609 -6.69 -2.78 7.33
C ARG A 609 -5.98 -4.03 6.82
N PHE A 610 -5.04 -4.61 7.58
CA PHE A 610 -4.43 -5.90 7.22
C PHE A 610 -5.46 -7.02 7.17
N LEU A 611 -6.34 -7.10 8.16
CA LEU A 611 -7.43 -8.08 8.16
C LEU A 611 -8.34 -7.89 6.94
N GLN A 612 -8.78 -6.66 6.66
CA GLN A 612 -9.64 -6.36 5.51
C GLN A 612 -8.98 -6.67 4.16
N LEU A 613 -7.68 -6.36 4.00
CA LEU A 613 -6.93 -6.71 2.79
C LEU A 613 -6.93 -8.23 2.55
N HIS A 614 -7.00 -9.00 3.63
CA HIS A 614 -7.00 -10.45 3.60
C HIS A 614 -8.41 -11.07 3.68
N ASP A 615 -9.46 -10.28 3.43
CA ASP A 615 -10.87 -10.69 3.42
C ASP A 615 -11.39 -11.22 4.79
N GLU A 616 -10.75 -10.83 5.91
CA GLU A 616 -11.17 -11.20 7.27
C GLU A 616 -12.27 -10.28 7.81
N SER A 617 -13.20 -10.84 8.62
CA SER A 617 -14.24 -10.05 9.29
C SER A 617 -13.67 -9.23 10.44
N VAL A 618 -13.90 -7.92 10.40
CA VAL A 618 -13.35 -6.95 11.37
C VAL A 618 -14.39 -6.29 12.26
N GLU A 619 -15.69 -6.53 12.02
CA GLU A 619 -16.80 -5.83 12.69
C GLU A 619 -16.74 -5.98 14.21
N THR A 620 -16.62 -7.22 14.70
CA THR A 620 -16.53 -7.52 16.14
C THR A 620 -15.27 -6.91 16.78
N VAL A 621 -14.14 -6.91 16.06
CA VAL A 621 -12.88 -6.33 16.56
C VAL A 621 -13.03 -4.82 16.75
N ILE A 622 -13.63 -4.16 15.75
CA ILE A 622 -13.87 -2.71 15.77
C ILE A 622 -14.83 -2.37 16.92
N ASP A 623 -15.94 -3.09 17.04
CA ASP A 623 -16.95 -2.85 18.08
C ASP A 623 -16.35 -2.96 19.50
N ILE A 624 -15.62 -4.04 19.77
CA ILE A 624 -14.95 -4.25 21.07
C ILE A 624 -13.95 -3.12 21.37
N PHE A 625 -13.15 -2.73 20.37
CA PHE A 625 -12.17 -1.66 20.56
C PHE A 625 -12.85 -0.33 20.87
N LEU A 626 -13.87 0.04 20.09
CA LEU A 626 -14.60 1.29 20.25
C LEU A 626 -15.31 1.36 21.60
N GLU A 627 -15.98 0.29 22.04
CA GLU A 627 -16.62 0.23 23.35
C GLU A 627 -15.62 0.41 24.48
N LYS A 628 -14.46 -0.26 24.40
CA LYS A 628 -13.40 -0.16 25.41
C LYS A 628 -12.82 1.26 25.45
N PHE A 629 -12.51 1.84 24.29
CA PHE A 629 -11.97 3.20 24.20
C PHE A 629 -12.98 4.24 24.71
N ALA A 630 -14.24 4.14 24.28
CA ALA A 630 -15.32 5.03 24.70
C ALA A 630 -15.56 4.95 26.22
N THR A 631 -15.55 3.74 26.79
CA THR A 631 -15.66 3.55 28.24
C THR A 631 -14.49 4.17 29.00
N GLN A 632 -13.26 3.97 28.51
CA GLN A 632 -12.05 4.53 29.13
C GLN A 632 -12.01 6.07 29.10
N ARG A 633 -12.52 6.67 28.02
CA ARG A 633 -12.54 8.13 27.82
C ARG A 633 -13.84 8.80 28.28
N GLY A 634 -14.83 8.03 28.75
CA GLY A 634 -16.11 8.55 29.24
C GLY A 634 -17.00 9.12 28.13
N ILE A 635 -16.94 8.56 26.93
CA ILE A 635 -17.69 9.01 25.75
C ILE A 635 -18.83 8.03 25.44
N SER A 636 -19.99 8.53 25.03
CA SER A 636 -21.04 7.69 24.45
C SER A 636 -20.81 7.52 22.94
N LEU A 637 -20.84 6.27 22.45
CA LEU A 637 -20.70 5.97 21.03
C LEU A 637 -21.79 6.60 20.15
N GLU A 638 -22.98 6.84 20.70
CA GLU A 638 -24.08 7.50 19.99
C GLU A 638 -23.81 8.99 19.74
N ASN A 639 -23.00 9.61 20.61
CA ASN A 639 -22.66 11.03 20.51
C ASN A 639 -21.45 11.29 19.61
N VAL A 640 -20.74 10.24 19.17
CA VAL A 640 -19.50 10.38 18.38
C VAL A 640 -19.71 11.24 17.12
N PRO A 641 -20.78 11.09 16.32
CA PRO A 641 -20.99 11.98 15.17
C PRO A 641 -21.10 13.45 15.55
N GLN A 642 -21.79 13.76 16.64
CA GLN A 642 -21.95 15.13 17.12
C GLN A 642 -20.64 15.70 17.69
N LEU A 643 -19.89 14.87 18.42
CA LEU A 643 -18.58 15.25 18.99
C LEU A 643 -17.53 15.41 17.90
N ALA A 644 -17.56 14.57 16.87
CA ALA A 644 -16.67 14.63 15.74
C ALA A 644 -16.89 15.91 14.92
N MET A 645 -18.11 16.46 14.88
CA MET A 645 -18.42 17.75 14.24
C MET A 645 -18.27 18.98 15.15
N GLY A 646 -18.03 18.77 16.45
CA GLY A 646 -17.93 19.82 17.47
C GLY A 646 -16.50 20.08 17.93
N HIS A 647 -16.32 20.83 19.02
CA HIS A 647 -15.00 21.03 19.63
C HIS A 647 -14.50 19.68 20.20
N SER A 648 -13.21 19.37 19.99
CA SER A 648 -12.59 18.11 20.44
C SER A 648 -12.89 17.86 21.94
N PRO A 649 -13.24 16.63 22.34
CA PRO A 649 -13.59 16.28 23.73
C PRO A 649 -12.39 16.32 24.72
N GLY A 650 -11.33 17.09 24.42
CA GLY A 650 -10.09 17.11 25.20
C GLY A 650 -9.22 15.87 24.99
N ILE A 651 -9.42 15.16 23.89
CA ILE A 651 -8.64 13.98 23.49
C ILE A 651 -7.59 14.42 22.48
N PRO A 652 -6.32 14.00 22.64
CA PRO A 652 -5.27 14.30 21.66
C PRO A 652 -5.64 13.84 20.24
N ALA A 653 -5.28 14.63 19.23
CA ALA A 653 -5.57 14.28 17.83
C ALA A 653 -5.03 12.89 17.42
N GLU A 654 -3.89 12.45 17.98
CA GLU A 654 -3.26 11.13 17.74
C GLU A 654 -4.13 9.94 18.15
N GLU A 655 -5.05 10.15 19.06
CA GLU A 655 -6.02 9.13 19.47
C GLU A 655 -7.39 9.36 18.84
N TRP A 656 -7.81 10.62 18.75
CA TRP A 656 -9.16 10.97 18.30
C TRP A 656 -9.40 10.70 16.81
N ILE A 657 -8.45 11.09 15.94
CA ILE A 657 -8.62 10.91 14.49
C ILE A 657 -8.68 9.42 14.12
N PRO A 658 -7.75 8.56 14.58
CA PRO A 658 -7.84 7.13 14.28
C PRO A 658 -9.06 6.46 14.91
N PHE A 659 -9.51 6.93 16.08
CA PHE A 659 -10.78 6.49 16.67
C PHE A 659 -11.99 6.82 15.78
N ILE A 660 -12.06 8.05 15.24
CA ILE A 660 -13.13 8.43 14.29
C ILE A 660 -13.08 7.56 13.04
N ILE A 661 -11.89 7.30 12.49
CA ILE A 661 -11.73 6.43 11.31
C ILE A 661 -12.28 5.02 11.61
N LEU A 662 -11.90 4.43 12.75
CA LEU A 662 -12.42 3.13 13.19
C LEU A 662 -13.93 3.13 13.37
N TYR A 663 -14.48 4.17 14.01
CA TYR A 663 -15.93 4.33 14.18
C TYR A 663 -16.65 4.42 12.83
N SER A 664 -16.07 5.17 11.88
CA SER A 664 -16.62 5.38 10.55
C SER A 664 -16.81 4.08 9.77
N LEU A 665 -15.99 3.04 10.06
CA LEU A 665 -16.09 1.74 9.41
C LEU A 665 -17.35 0.94 9.76
N ARG A 666 -18.07 1.33 10.82
CA ARG A 666 -19.36 0.74 11.20
C ARG A 666 -20.54 1.34 10.45
N LEU A 667 -20.33 2.51 9.83
CA LEU A 667 -21.37 3.29 9.20
C LEU A 667 -21.55 2.88 7.74
N ARG A 668 -22.73 3.18 7.18
CA ARG A 668 -22.94 3.07 5.74
C ARG A 668 -22.06 4.07 5.01
N LEU A 669 -21.73 3.81 3.74
CA LEU A 669 -20.80 4.65 2.96
C LEU A 669 -21.15 6.15 2.98
N GLN A 670 -22.43 6.49 2.86
CA GLN A 670 -22.87 7.90 2.88
C GLN A 670 -22.67 8.55 4.24
N GLU A 671 -23.09 7.89 5.32
CA GLU A 671 -22.94 8.35 6.71
C GLU A 671 -21.46 8.41 7.11
N ARG A 672 -20.67 7.44 6.63
CA ARG A 672 -19.21 7.39 6.79
C ARG A 672 -18.57 8.61 6.15
N LEU A 673 -18.97 8.96 4.93
CA LEU A 673 -18.47 10.13 4.23
C LEU A 673 -18.82 11.42 5.00
N GLU A 674 -20.08 11.56 5.41
CA GLU A 674 -20.55 12.72 6.18
C GLU A 674 -19.78 12.91 7.48
N LEU A 675 -19.51 11.81 8.21
CA LEU A 675 -18.72 11.84 9.43
C LEU A 675 -17.27 12.28 9.18
N LEU A 676 -16.61 11.69 8.18
CA LEU A 676 -15.20 11.96 7.89
C LEU A 676 -15.00 13.40 7.40
N LEU A 677 -15.92 13.93 6.60
CA LEU A 677 -15.93 15.33 6.17
C LEU A 677 -16.29 16.31 7.29
N GLY A 678 -17.00 15.84 8.33
CA GLY A 678 -17.45 16.65 9.45
C GLY A 678 -16.39 16.96 10.50
N VAL A 679 -15.22 16.29 10.47
CA VAL A 679 -14.15 16.49 11.46
C VAL A 679 -13.58 17.92 11.35
N PRO A 680 -13.56 18.71 12.44
CA PRO A 680 -13.25 20.14 12.40
C PRO A 680 -11.82 20.42 11.98
N LEU A 681 -11.69 21.51 11.20
CA LEU A 681 -10.43 22.00 10.63
C LEU A 681 -9.38 22.37 11.69
N ASP A 682 -9.79 22.61 12.93
CA ASP A 682 -8.88 23.03 13.99
C ASP A 682 -7.94 21.90 14.45
N LEU A 683 -8.35 20.63 14.31
CA LEU A 683 -7.51 19.45 14.55
C LEU A 683 -6.35 19.34 13.54
N PHE A 684 -6.43 20.08 12.42
CA PHE A 684 -5.45 20.06 11.34
C PHE A 684 -4.19 20.85 11.70
N CYS A 685 -4.30 21.79 12.65
CA CYS A 685 -3.17 22.57 13.15
C CYS A 685 -2.31 21.80 14.16
N GLU A 686 -2.78 20.65 14.68
CA GLU A 686 -2.03 19.86 15.67
C GLU A 686 -1.07 18.86 15.01
N MET A 687 -1.52 18.08 14.02
CA MET A 687 -0.69 17.11 13.29
C MET A 687 -1.15 16.92 11.84
N VAL A 688 -0.36 17.42 10.90
CA VAL A 688 -0.61 17.37 9.45
C VAL A 688 -0.67 15.93 8.91
N GLU A 689 0.03 14.98 9.52
CA GLU A 689 -0.02 13.59 9.09
C GLU A 689 -1.44 13.03 9.27
N LEU A 690 -2.08 13.22 10.41
CA LEU A 690 -3.40 12.64 10.67
C LEU A 690 -4.49 13.20 9.76
N VAL A 691 -4.33 14.44 9.31
CA VAL A 691 -5.14 15.07 8.27
C VAL A 691 -5.08 14.27 6.98
N VAL A 692 -3.87 13.95 6.53
CA VAL A 692 -3.69 13.20 5.30
C VAL A 692 -4.28 11.80 5.45
N LEU A 693 -4.13 11.17 6.62
CA LEU A 693 -4.76 9.88 6.89
C LEU A 693 -6.29 9.97 6.77
N LEU A 694 -6.92 10.93 7.44
CA LEU A 694 -8.37 11.16 7.35
C LEU A 694 -8.80 11.43 5.91
N TRP A 695 -8.01 12.20 5.16
CA TRP A 695 -8.30 12.51 3.77
C TRP A 695 -8.19 11.29 2.86
N LEU A 696 -7.16 10.45 3.01
CA LEU A 696 -7.03 9.19 2.27
C LEU A 696 -8.24 8.28 2.52
N GLU A 697 -8.68 8.17 3.77
CA GLU A 697 -9.88 7.44 4.17
C GLU A 697 -11.15 7.99 3.53
N THR A 698 -11.27 9.32 3.47
CA THR A 698 -12.40 10.00 2.81
C THR A 698 -12.41 9.73 1.30
N LEU A 699 -11.24 9.79 0.65
CA LEU A 699 -11.11 9.50 -0.78
C LEU A 699 -11.48 8.05 -1.10
N GLN A 700 -11.14 7.10 -0.24
CA GLN A 700 -11.57 5.71 -0.42
C GLN A 700 -13.09 5.57 -0.40
N VAL A 701 -13.75 6.21 0.58
CA VAL A 701 -15.22 6.17 0.68
C VAL A 701 -15.85 6.80 -0.57
N ALA A 702 -15.29 7.91 -1.05
CA ALA A 702 -15.74 8.53 -2.29
C ALA A 702 -15.59 7.62 -3.51
N LEU A 703 -14.47 6.88 -3.62
CA LEU A 703 -14.28 5.88 -4.67
C LEU A 703 -15.28 4.73 -4.57
N LEU A 704 -15.54 4.23 -3.35
CA LEU A 704 -16.52 3.16 -3.10
C LEU A 704 -17.96 3.58 -3.46
N LEU A 705 -18.29 4.87 -3.32
CA LEU A 705 -19.57 5.42 -3.77
C LEU A 705 -19.67 5.51 -5.31
N ARG A 706 -18.55 5.43 -6.04
CA ARG A 706 -18.47 5.51 -7.51
C ARG A 706 -19.11 6.77 -8.09
N ASP A 707 -18.95 7.90 -7.41
CA ASP A 707 -19.43 9.22 -7.85
C ASP A 707 -18.25 10.17 -8.06
N ASP A 708 -18.02 10.55 -9.32
CA ASP A 708 -16.96 11.46 -9.73
C ASP A 708 -17.06 12.84 -9.07
N ASN A 709 -18.27 13.34 -8.85
CA ASN A 709 -18.48 14.64 -8.21
C ASN A 709 -18.13 14.58 -6.73
N VAL A 710 -18.49 13.47 -6.07
CA VAL A 710 -18.13 13.23 -4.67
C VAL A 710 -16.62 13.10 -4.54
N PHE A 711 -15.97 12.31 -5.40
CA PHE A 711 -14.51 12.18 -5.40
C PHE A 711 -13.83 13.54 -5.63
N ARG A 712 -14.22 14.28 -6.68
CA ARG A 712 -13.73 15.63 -6.95
C ARG A 712 -13.89 16.56 -5.75
N HIS A 713 -15.07 16.53 -5.12
CA HIS A 713 -15.36 17.34 -3.93
C HIS A 713 -14.41 16.98 -2.78
N CYS A 714 -14.23 15.69 -2.48
CA CYS A 714 -13.35 15.23 -1.41
C CYS A 714 -11.87 15.55 -1.69
N THR A 715 -11.42 15.41 -2.94
CA THR A 715 -10.08 15.83 -3.36
C THR A 715 -9.90 17.34 -3.16
N ARG A 716 -10.89 18.13 -3.58
CA ARG A 716 -10.84 19.60 -3.45
C ARG A 716 -10.83 20.04 -2.00
N GLN A 717 -11.67 19.45 -1.15
CA GLN A 717 -11.72 19.77 0.28
C GLN A 717 -10.39 19.48 0.97
N GLY A 718 -9.83 18.27 0.80
CA GLY A 718 -8.56 17.92 1.44
C GLY A 718 -7.38 18.75 0.95
N LEU A 719 -7.29 19.03 -0.35
CA LEU A 719 -6.24 19.90 -0.89
C LEU A 719 -6.40 21.36 -0.49
N LEU A 720 -7.63 21.88 -0.46
CA LEU A 720 -7.91 23.23 0.01
C LEU A 720 -7.47 23.38 1.46
N LEU A 721 -7.77 22.39 2.28
CA LEU A 721 -7.45 22.37 3.69
C LEU A 721 -5.95 22.32 3.97
N LEU A 722 -5.21 21.50 3.24
CA LEU A 722 -3.75 21.49 3.29
C LEU A 722 -3.12 22.77 2.72
N ARG A 723 -3.84 23.49 1.86
CA ARG A 723 -3.41 24.76 1.24
C ARG A 723 -3.75 25.99 2.09
N GLU A 724 -4.80 25.94 2.89
CA GLU A 724 -5.34 27.13 3.56
C GLU A 724 -4.32 27.82 4.51
N PRO A 725 -3.55 27.11 5.34
CA PRO A 725 -2.49 27.73 6.15
C PRO A 725 -1.48 28.49 5.29
N PHE A 726 -1.12 27.91 4.14
CA PHE A 726 -0.21 28.52 3.18
C PHE A 726 -0.79 29.82 2.59
N LEU A 727 -2.07 29.86 2.21
CA LEU A 727 -2.72 31.07 1.64
C LEU A 727 -2.94 32.19 2.67
N HIS A 728 -3.06 31.86 3.95
CA HIS A 728 -3.16 32.87 5.01
C HIS A 728 -1.83 33.59 5.26
N GLN A 729 -0.72 32.90 5.03
CA GLN A 729 0.62 33.42 5.30
C GLN A 729 1.26 33.97 4.02
N PHE A 730 1.03 33.29 2.89
CA PHE A 730 1.57 33.62 1.58
C PHE A 730 0.49 34.11 0.64
N SER A 731 0.76 35.25 0.02
CA SER A 731 -0.22 35.93 -0.80
C SER A 731 0.02 35.68 -2.28
N ALA A 732 -1.07 35.38 -2.98
CA ALA A 732 -1.05 35.07 -4.41
C ALA A 732 -0.75 36.29 -5.29
N VAL A 733 -0.77 37.53 -4.76
CA VAL A 733 -0.32 38.70 -5.53
C VAL A 733 1.20 38.76 -5.67
N ASP A 734 1.97 37.94 -4.95
CA ASP A 734 3.42 38.02 -4.98
C ASP A 734 4.03 37.36 -6.22
N TRP A 735 5.14 37.94 -6.69
CA TRP A 735 5.91 37.32 -7.76
C TRP A 735 6.65 36.09 -7.22
N GLY A 736 6.57 34.98 -7.96
CA GLY A 736 7.16 33.70 -7.58
C GLY A 736 6.28 32.81 -6.71
N PHE A 737 5.06 33.24 -6.37
CA PHE A 737 4.09 32.43 -5.61
C PHE A 737 3.84 31.05 -6.23
N ASP A 738 3.75 30.97 -7.56
CA ASP A 738 3.48 29.71 -8.29
C ASP A 738 4.65 28.71 -8.25
N ASP A 739 5.86 29.20 -7.95
CA ASP A 739 7.07 28.36 -7.83
C ASP A 739 7.22 27.78 -6.40
N MET A 740 6.37 28.18 -5.45
CA MET A 740 6.49 27.80 -4.04
C MET A 740 5.86 26.43 -3.78
N VAL A 741 6.70 25.42 -3.54
CA VAL A 741 6.24 24.08 -3.14
C VAL A 741 5.85 24.07 -1.66
N SER A 742 4.56 23.87 -1.40
CA SER A 742 3.97 23.65 -0.07
C SER A 742 3.57 22.19 0.14
N TYR A 743 3.17 21.82 1.36
CA TYR A 743 2.76 20.45 1.66
C TYR A 743 1.56 19.95 0.83
N ALA A 744 0.63 20.84 0.45
CA ALA A 744 -0.48 20.50 -0.44
C ALA A 744 -0.02 19.99 -1.83
N HIS A 745 1.16 20.43 -2.29
CA HIS A 745 1.75 19.94 -3.53
C HIS A 745 2.20 18.48 -3.38
N LEU A 746 2.90 18.16 -2.29
CA LEU A 746 3.27 16.78 -1.98
C LEU A 746 2.06 15.89 -1.80
N ALA A 747 1.01 16.38 -1.13
CA ALA A 747 -0.23 15.64 -0.92
C ALA A 747 -0.93 15.31 -2.25
N THR A 748 -0.90 16.23 -3.22
CA THR A 748 -1.39 16.00 -4.59
C THR A 748 -0.60 14.88 -5.27
N LEU A 749 0.73 14.92 -5.20
CA LEU A 749 1.60 13.85 -5.73
C LEU A 749 1.32 12.50 -5.06
N MET A 750 1.18 12.49 -3.73
CA MET A 750 0.91 11.29 -2.95
C MET A 750 -0.40 10.62 -3.37
N VAL A 751 -1.50 11.38 -3.45
CA VAL A 751 -2.80 10.81 -3.88
C VAL A 751 -2.71 10.32 -5.33
N TYR A 752 -2.13 11.12 -6.23
CA TYR A 752 -1.94 10.75 -7.63
C TYR A 752 -1.20 9.40 -7.79
N ARG A 753 -0.16 9.18 -6.98
CA ARG A 753 0.62 7.93 -6.95
C ARG A 753 -0.19 6.74 -6.43
N ALA A 754 -1.07 6.97 -5.44
CA ALA A 754 -1.85 5.94 -4.75
C ALA A 754 -3.14 5.51 -5.47
N VAL A 755 -3.71 6.32 -6.38
CA VAL A 755 -4.92 5.97 -7.17
C VAL A 755 -4.95 4.52 -7.71
N PRO A 756 -3.90 3.99 -8.38
CA PRO A 756 -3.92 2.61 -8.88
C PRO A 756 -3.97 1.54 -7.78
N ILE A 757 -3.53 1.86 -6.56
CA ILE A 757 -3.67 0.97 -5.39
C ILE A 757 -5.11 0.99 -4.90
N PHE A 758 -5.72 2.18 -4.79
CA PHE A 758 -7.13 2.29 -4.37
C PHE A 758 -8.08 1.59 -5.33
N LEU A 759 -7.84 1.71 -6.63
CA LEU A 759 -8.76 1.17 -7.63
C LEU A 759 -8.70 -0.34 -7.79
N GLY A 760 -7.58 -0.99 -7.47
CA GLY A 760 -7.43 -2.44 -7.55
C GLY A 760 -7.94 -3.04 -8.85
N THR A 761 -9.06 -3.78 -8.80
CA THR A 761 -9.69 -4.36 -10.00
C THR A 761 -10.28 -3.35 -10.98
N ALA A 762 -10.74 -2.17 -10.53
CA ALA A 762 -11.25 -1.08 -11.36
C ALA A 762 -10.12 -0.24 -11.99
N HIS A 763 -9.03 -0.90 -12.36
CA HIS A 763 -7.78 -0.29 -12.82
C HIS A 763 -7.95 0.58 -14.07
N GLU A 764 -8.92 0.27 -14.92
CA GLU A 764 -9.27 1.03 -16.13
C GLU A 764 -9.65 2.48 -15.84
N LEU A 765 -10.10 2.79 -14.63
CA LEU A 765 -10.45 4.14 -14.19
C LEU A 765 -9.25 4.95 -13.69
N THR A 766 -8.03 4.37 -13.68
CA THR A 766 -6.85 5.02 -13.10
C THR A 766 -6.54 6.36 -13.76
N ALA A 767 -6.54 6.41 -15.09
CA ALA A 767 -6.27 7.66 -15.82
C ALA A 767 -7.34 8.72 -15.57
N HIS A 768 -8.61 8.30 -15.44
CA HIS A 768 -9.75 9.19 -15.16
C HIS A 768 -9.62 9.84 -13.78
N TYR A 769 -9.45 9.05 -12.72
CA TYR A 769 -9.33 9.59 -11.36
C TYR A 769 -8.03 10.39 -11.15
N ARG A 770 -6.93 9.99 -11.80
CA ARG A 770 -5.71 10.82 -11.86
C ARG A 770 -5.97 12.16 -12.55
N GLY A 771 -6.76 12.17 -13.62
CA GLY A 771 -7.23 13.38 -14.29
C GLY A 771 -7.98 14.30 -13.34
N ILE A 772 -8.92 13.77 -12.54
CA ILE A 772 -9.64 14.56 -11.53
C ILE A 772 -8.69 15.17 -10.49
N VAL A 773 -7.72 14.39 -9.99
CA VAL A 773 -6.71 14.90 -9.03
C VAL A 773 -5.90 16.04 -9.64
N LEU A 774 -5.48 15.91 -10.90
CA LEU A 774 -4.74 16.93 -11.62
C LEU A 774 -5.58 18.19 -11.87
N GLU A 775 -6.83 18.04 -12.30
CA GLU A 775 -7.73 19.16 -12.52
C GLU A 775 -7.97 19.96 -11.23
N VAL A 776 -8.27 19.28 -10.14
CA VAL A 776 -8.46 19.92 -8.82
C VAL A 776 -7.15 20.54 -8.33
N GLY A 777 -6.02 19.85 -8.51
CA GLY A 777 -4.69 20.37 -8.20
C GLY A 777 -4.38 21.65 -8.99
N ALA A 778 -4.76 21.71 -10.27
CA ALA A 778 -4.57 22.88 -11.12
C ALA A 778 -5.49 24.03 -10.71
N GLU A 779 -6.78 23.76 -10.43
CA GLU A 779 -7.73 24.74 -9.91
C GLU A 779 -7.25 25.39 -8.61
N LEU A 780 -6.62 24.58 -7.75
CA LEU A 780 -6.08 25.00 -6.47
C LEU A 780 -4.61 25.41 -6.54
N HIS A 781 -3.95 25.37 -7.70
CA HIS A 781 -2.51 25.68 -7.86
C HIS A 781 -1.60 24.92 -6.89
N VAL A 782 -1.84 23.63 -6.71
CA VAL A 782 -1.05 22.72 -5.87
C VAL A 782 -0.52 21.53 -6.67
N VAL A 783 -0.37 21.68 -7.99
CA VAL A 783 0.21 20.60 -8.81
C VAL A 783 1.70 20.51 -8.52
N HIS A 784 2.14 19.35 -8.03
CA HIS A 784 3.55 19.12 -7.77
C HIS A 784 4.37 19.19 -9.08
N PRO A 785 5.60 19.73 -9.08
CA PRO A 785 6.45 19.81 -10.27
C PRO A 785 6.64 18.47 -11.01
N PHE A 786 6.74 17.36 -10.28
CA PHE A 786 6.84 16.01 -10.87
C PHE A 786 5.60 15.55 -11.66
N LEU A 787 4.46 16.25 -11.54
CA LEU A 787 3.25 15.97 -12.29
C LEU A 787 3.09 16.87 -13.53
N LEU A 788 4.06 17.74 -13.77
CA LEU A 788 4.14 18.58 -14.95
C LEU A 788 4.98 17.90 -16.02
N SER A 789 4.58 18.00 -17.30
CA SER A 789 5.42 17.56 -18.41
C SER A 789 6.63 18.48 -18.53
N ALA A 790 7.82 17.91 -18.73
CA ALA A 790 9.00 18.69 -19.11
C ALA A 790 8.72 19.46 -20.42
N GLU A 791 9.15 20.72 -20.47
CA GLU A 791 9.07 21.57 -21.68
C GLU A 791 9.94 21.06 -22.82
#